data_AF-A0A9P9DUW9-F1
#
_entry.id   AF-A0A9P9DUW9-F1
#
_cell.length_a   1.000
_cell.length_b   1.000
_cell.length_c   1.000
_cell.angle_alpha   90.00
_cell.angle_beta   90.00
_cell.angle_gamma   90.00
#
_symmetry.space_group_name_H-M   'P 1'
#
loop_
_entity.id
_entity.type
_entity.pdbx_description
1 polymer ?
#
loop_
_entity_poly.entity_id
_entity_poly.type
_entity_poly.pdbx_seq_one_letter_code
_entity_poly.pdbx_strand_id
1 'polypeptide(L)'
;MASSSTVLSFDEWAAIYNHQKANKFSRGSKASKIEPPYDPKDEEKPDTPWSRIAKQDMDLKIKNIFAKALYELAFARDEDRELILLRDALNELKPVPATPPRTVSIVGQQGMGKSLLINALLHRRNLSKTSASGGACTASAIKYIHKPGAEDLSETYDALIQFMNDESLIEIIVEHAQRYFHFHHSSKVDPVYHDEEERSAKTAEDFFHMLYKTMLHLQDDNDQLSATQVALSKNALDTLTRRLSAEQIECGKLTRGSLTLARKRIEDAGADKDRAKHFNDMTVAELLERIETFISQHDTYYSLWPIVDHVEVYMGSTLLSHGVIMVDMPGLGDLNHSRTAATNSLRRKGDFEIIVAKSDRVMTEEVVEQQIKQAIRYHGAKNVLLVLTKIDEFFADDHFIETMIEKNYNHPYPIIRNYVKETEDHIAVLEQRREVTESDDDDDHSCNELDELDETYDAYNLYLKKTAQCAFVHERATHIEKAMRSKFKDLDQDPINVLSVSASSYINWMKTRQKERPILSPEMTGIPGLRRFLCGLTEEDNERNYHNHITNTLGAIIERIERITDEKKDNAYGIIRPEFLQLVASLQDKQQAIMVDFLENNICRLWGAPSQKESRMESIQALVTHWGDSVRWNTFNKVLREKGIVKKTQAASYASKGGTINWNNEICEDMHPDLLLWKAKMTQAVVYLAHIMESTIKKTCDEVRLSIENSSLVPDLKMVASEEWNKRQQKIHEKSSQFQPLFRQHIDTVFKTASLETDTRFTLAMLNAPVFEKVHKMPHQSNWYTEQRKALVKEITAQDSDGRTVLDKVSDSVYESTKASLATAFTNFTDNLFHEFKIFDQHISERLPPDYEILNLPDRYIRSMLRGLLPELKRDSRELSRPFVGVDSLPPVLTRQRPSEDNHGGIHRGLDGEDDSLKRFKIEPGSFHT
;
A
#
# COMPACT_ATOMS: atom_id res chain seq x y z
N MET A 1 23.76 19.63 -20.37
CA MET A 1 24.48 20.81 -19.86
C MET A 1 23.58 21.69 -19.01
N ALA A 2 22.30 21.88 -19.35
CA ALA A 2 21.37 22.60 -18.48
C ALA A 2 21.30 21.96 -17.08
N SER A 3 21.39 22.79 -16.04
CA SER A 3 21.32 22.46 -14.62
C SER A 3 20.23 23.31 -13.96
N SER A 4 19.65 22.86 -12.84
CA SER A 4 18.71 23.68 -12.08
C SER A 4 19.38 24.78 -11.25
N SER A 5 20.69 24.67 -10.99
CA SER A 5 21.40 25.55 -10.04
C SER A 5 22.63 26.25 -10.60
N THR A 6 23.27 25.70 -11.64
CA THR A 6 24.55 26.22 -12.15
C THR A 6 24.36 26.77 -13.56
N VAL A 7 24.62 28.07 -13.74
CA VAL A 7 24.62 28.74 -15.04
C VAL A 7 26.08 28.98 -15.42
N LEU A 8 26.50 28.40 -16.55
CA LEU A 8 27.83 28.61 -17.10
C LEU A 8 27.86 29.94 -17.84
N SER A 9 28.99 30.65 -17.77
CA SER A 9 29.23 31.79 -18.67
C SER A 9 29.38 31.31 -20.11
N PHE A 10 29.34 32.26 -21.07
CA PHE A 10 29.54 31.93 -22.49
C PHE A 10 30.86 31.19 -22.72
N ASP A 11 31.98 31.67 -22.15
CA ASP A 11 33.30 31.07 -22.32
C ASP A 11 33.38 29.63 -21.77
N GLU A 12 32.83 29.42 -20.57
CA GLU A 12 32.80 28.10 -19.92
C GLU A 12 31.94 27.12 -20.72
N TRP A 13 30.76 27.57 -21.17
CA TRP A 13 29.85 26.77 -21.97
C TRP A 13 30.43 26.48 -23.36
N ALA A 14 30.98 27.48 -24.04
CA ALA A 14 31.54 27.39 -25.39
C ALA A 14 32.73 26.43 -25.43
N ALA A 15 33.59 26.42 -24.40
CA ALA A 15 34.68 25.45 -24.29
C ALA A 15 34.17 24.00 -24.30
N ILE A 16 33.09 23.73 -23.57
CA ILE A 16 32.47 22.38 -23.51
C ILE A 16 31.75 22.08 -24.84
N TYR A 17 30.99 23.04 -25.37
CA TYR A 17 30.25 22.90 -26.63
C TYR A 17 31.19 22.62 -27.80
N ASN A 18 32.26 23.38 -27.94
CA ASN A 18 33.27 23.22 -28.99
C ASN A 18 34.04 21.90 -28.84
N HIS A 19 34.38 21.48 -27.62
CA HIS A 19 34.96 20.16 -27.39
C HIS A 19 34.01 19.02 -27.80
N GLN A 20 32.69 19.17 -27.60
CA GLN A 20 31.69 18.20 -28.05
C GLN A 20 31.48 18.23 -29.58
N LYS A 21 31.48 19.42 -30.19
CA LYS A 21 31.40 19.65 -31.65
C LYS A 21 32.62 19.01 -32.33
N ALA A 22 33.84 19.29 -31.88
CA ALA A 22 35.08 18.71 -32.39
C ALA A 22 35.14 17.18 -32.28
N ASN A 23 34.66 16.60 -31.17
CA ASN A 23 34.57 15.15 -30.99
C ASN A 23 33.51 14.47 -31.89
N LYS A 24 32.53 15.21 -32.41
CA LYS A 24 31.61 14.72 -33.45
C LYS A 24 32.27 14.73 -34.83
N PHE A 25 33.11 15.72 -35.14
CA PHE A 25 33.80 15.83 -36.43
C PHE A 25 35.02 14.92 -36.58
N SER A 26 35.74 14.57 -35.49
CA SER A 26 36.94 13.73 -35.55
C SER A 26 36.68 12.23 -35.81
N ARG A 27 35.44 11.76 -35.67
CA ARG A 27 35.03 10.38 -35.99
C ARG A 27 34.20 10.38 -37.26
N GLY A 28 34.85 10.31 -38.43
CA GLY A 28 34.18 10.21 -39.72
C GLY A 28 33.16 9.07 -39.77
N SER A 29 31.86 9.39 -39.69
CA SER A 29 30.77 8.43 -39.86
C SER A 29 29.45 9.17 -40.12
N LYS A 30 28.79 8.84 -41.23
CA LYS A 30 27.47 9.31 -41.67
C LYS A 30 26.29 8.78 -40.81
N ALA A 31 26.49 8.57 -39.51
CA ALA A 31 25.41 8.20 -38.59
C ALA A 31 25.39 9.17 -37.42
N SER A 32 24.28 9.90 -37.25
CA SER A 32 24.03 10.69 -36.04
C SER A 32 24.31 9.79 -34.84
N LYS A 33 25.22 10.21 -33.95
CA LYS A 33 25.61 9.44 -32.77
C LYS A 33 24.37 9.24 -31.88
N ILE A 34 23.70 8.10 -32.03
CA ILE A 34 22.56 7.71 -31.21
C ILE A 34 23.11 7.49 -29.81
N GLU A 35 22.68 8.30 -28.86
CA GLU A 35 23.07 8.09 -27.47
C GLU A 35 22.32 6.88 -26.89
N PRO A 36 23.00 6.08 -26.03
CA PRO A 36 22.40 4.87 -25.49
C PRO A 36 21.18 5.24 -24.61
N PRO A 37 20.16 4.36 -24.56
CA PRO A 37 19.06 4.52 -23.63
C PRO A 37 19.60 4.47 -22.19
N TYR A 38 18.92 5.17 -21.30
CA TYR A 38 19.24 5.15 -19.87
C TYR A 38 19.00 3.76 -19.27
N ASP A 39 19.95 3.25 -18.47
CA ASP A 39 19.82 1.98 -17.74
C ASP A 39 19.63 2.27 -16.23
N PRO A 40 18.53 1.82 -15.60
CA PRO A 40 18.32 1.94 -14.16
C PRO A 40 19.43 1.34 -13.29
N LYS A 41 20.25 0.42 -13.82
CA LYS A 41 21.38 -0.15 -13.08
C LYS A 41 22.44 0.89 -12.70
N ASP A 42 22.49 2.00 -13.43
CA ASP A 42 23.41 3.11 -13.17
C ASP A 42 22.89 4.05 -12.06
N GLU A 43 21.70 3.82 -11.50
CA GLU A 43 21.15 4.62 -10.41
C GLU A 43 21.90 4.40 -9.10
N GLU A 44 22.08 5.49 -8.35
CA GLU A 44 22.59 5.38 -6.99
C GLU A 44 21.63 4.56 -6.14
N LYS A 45 22.17 3.56 -5.44
CA LYS A 45 21.39 2.79 -4.46
C LYS A 45 21.09 3.67 -3.24
N PRO A 46 20.00 3.41 -2.50
CA PRO A 46 19.77 4.04 -1.21
C PRO A 46 21.02 3.90 -0.33
N ASP A 47 21.44 4.94 0.40
CA ASP A 47 22.59 4.83 1.30
C ASP A 47 22.16 4.23 2.65
N THR A 48 21.90 2.94 2.67
CA THR A 48 21.45 2.20 3.86
C THR A 48 22.38 1.04 4.18
N PRO A 49 22.40 0.55 5.43
CA PRO A 49 23.19 -0.63 5.78
C PRO A 49 22.84 -1.82 4.89
N TRP A 50 21.55 -2.04 4.63
CA TRP A 50 21.06 -3.12 3.76
C TRP A 50 21.58 -3.04 2.32
N SER A 51 21.58 -1.86 1.70
CA SER A 51 21.97 -1.70 0.29
C SER A 51 23.46 -1.94 0.04
N ARG A 52 24.29 -1.75 1.08
CA ARG A 52 25.74 -2.03 1.06
C ARG A 52 26.04 -3.52 1.12
N ILE A 53 25.05 -4.35 1.45
CA ILE A 53 25.24 -5.79 1.54
C ILE A 53 24.93 -6.46 0.20
N ALA A 54 25.89 -7.25 -0.30
CA ALA A 54 25.68 -8.13 -1.44
C ALA A 54 24.79 -9.32 -1.05
N LYS A 55 23.47 -9.16 -1.17
CA LYS A 55 22.46 -10.19 -0.80
C LYS A 55 22.78 -11.56 -1.41
N GLN A 56 23.11 -11.63 -2.70
CA GLN A 56 23.41 -12.90 -3.37
C GLN A 56 24.62 -13.61 -2.75
N ASP A 57 25.67 -12.85 -2.40
CA ASP A 57 26.86 -13.40 -1.74
C ASP A 57 26.54 -13.88 -0.33
N MET A 58 25.69 -13.16 0.41
CA MET A 58 25.21 -13.61 1.72
C MET A 58 24.40 -14.89 1.61
N ASP A 59 23.42 -14.95 0.70
CA ASP A 59 22.58 -16.12 0.48
C ASP A 59 23.45 -17.34 0.12
N LEU A 60 24.48 -17.15 -0.72
CA LEU A 60 25.40 -18.21 -1.09
C LEU A 60 26.24 -18.68 0.10
N LYS A 61 26.78 -17.75 0.90
CA LYS A 61 27.54 -18.08 2.11
C LYS A 61 26.70 -18.83 3.14
N ILE A 62 25.47 -18.38 3.40
CA ILE A 62 24.52 -19.06 4.29
C ILE A 62 24.26 -20.48 3.75
N LYS A 63 23.87 -20.61 2.47
CA LYS A 63 23.63 -21.91 1.83
C LYS A 63 24.84 -22.85 1.93
N ASN A 64 26.06 -22.32 1.78
CA ASN A 64 27.28 -23.11 1.88
C ASN A 64 27.53 -23.62 3.30
N ILE A 65 27.28 -22.81 4.34
CA ILE A 65 27.41 -23.23 5.74
C ILE A 65 26.45 -24.39 6.03
N PHE A 66 25.18 -24.25 5.66
CA PHE A 66 24.19 -25.34 5.79
C PHE A 66 24.58 -26.58 4.97
N ALA A 67 25.10 -26.39 3.75
CA ALA A 67 25.51 -27.50 2.88
C ALA A 67 26.69 -28.31 3.45
N LYS A 68 27.67 -27.66 4.10
CA LYS A 68 28.77 -28.37 4.78
C LYS A 68 28.26 -29.32 5.86
N ALA A 69 27.33 -28.88 6.69
CA ALA A 69 26.73 -29.72 7.73
C ALA A 69 25.84 -30.83 7.15
N LEU A 70 25.06 -30.53 6.11
CA LEU A 70 24.21 -31.51 5.41
C LEU A 70 25.02 -32.61 4.72
N TYR A 71 26.21 -32.28 4.20
CA TYR A 71 27.09 -33.27 3.55
C TYR A 71 27.50 -34.38 4.53
N GLU A 72 27.87 -34.01 5.76
CA GLU A 72 28.23 -34.99 6.80
C GLU A 72 27.03 -35.84 7.24
N LEU A 73 25.81 -35.29 7.16
CA LEU A 73 24.57 -35.98 7.54
C LEU A 73 23.97 -36.84 6.42
N ALA A 74 24.56 -36.86 5.23
CA ALA A 74 23.99 -37.55 4.06
C ALA A 74 23.77 -39.07 4.29
N PHE A 75 24.60 -39.68 5.13
CA PHE A 75 24.56 -41.11 5.46
C PHE A 75 23.99 -41.39 6.86
N ALA A 76 23.38 -40.41 7.52
CA ALA A 76 22.72 -40.61 8.80
C ALA A 76 21.58 -41.62 8.66
N ARG A 77 21.54 -42.60 9.56
CA ARG A 77 20.54 -43.68 9.55
C ARG A 77 19.23 -43.20 10.17
N ASP A 78 18.11 -43.70 9.68
CA ASP A 78 16.78 -43.29 10.13
C ASP A 78 16.50 -43.66 11.61
N GLU A 79 17.27 -44.59 12.18
CA GLU A 79 17.16 -44.94 13.61
C GLU A 79 17.75 -43.86 14.53
N ASP A 80 18.69 -43.04 14.05
CA ASP A 80 19.30 -41.98 14.84
C ASP A 80 18.48 -40.69 14.76
N ARG A 81 17.41 -40.63 15.56
CA ARG A 81 16.45 -39.53 15.57
C ARG A 81 17.08 -38.15 15.70
N GLU A 82 18.18 -38.00 16.45
CA GLU A 82 18.84 -36.70 16.60
C GLU A 82 19.50 -36.22 15.30
N LEU A 83 20.20 -37.11 14.60
CA LEU A 83 20.83 -36.78 13.32
C LEU A 83 19.78 -36.50 12.23
N ILE A 84 18.67 -37.25 12.24
CA ILE A 84 17.54 -37.02 11.33
C ILE A 84 16.87 -35.68 11.61
N LEU A 85 16.54 -35.37 12.86
CA LEU A 85 15.92 -34.09 13.21
C LEU A 85 16.85 -32.89 12.94
N LEU A 86 18.17 -33.07 13.03
CA LEU A 86 19.13 -32.06 12.61
C LEU A 86 19.16 -31.91 11.09
N ARG A 87 19.17 -33.02 10.34
CA ARG A 87 19.11 -33.02 8.86
C ARG A 87 17.85 -32.31 8.35
N ASP A 88 16.70 -32.62 8.94
CA ASP A 88 15.42 -32.05 8.55
C ASP A 88 15.38 -30.54 8.85
N ALA A 89 15.84 -30.13 10.04
CA ALA A 89 15.95 -28.72 10.39
C ALA A 89 16.92 -27.94 9.48
N LEU A 90 18.07 -28.53 9.12
CA LEU A 90 19.02 -27.93 8.18
C LEU A 90 18.43 -27.79 6.78
N ASN A 91 17.62 -28.74 6.32
CA ASN A 91 16.96 -28.66 5.03
C ASN A 91 15.86 -27.58 5.00
N GLU A 92 15.07 -27.47 6.08
CA GLU A 92 14.00 -26.50 6.22
C GLU A 92 14.52 -25.06 6.37
N LEU A 93 15.57 -24.87 7.16
CA LEU A 93 16.07 -23.55 7.57
C LEU A 93 17.22 -23.03 6.68
N LYS A 94 17.62 -23.77 5.64
CA LYS A 94 18.67 -23.35 4.70
C LYS A 94 18.36 -22.02 3.97
N PRO A 95 17.13 -21.74 3.51
CA PRO A 95 16.81 -20.44 2.93
C PRO A 95 16.46 -19.42 4.01
N VAL A 96 16.97 -18.19 3.85
CA VAL A 96 16.47 -17.05 4.62
C VAL A 96 15.01 -16.81 4.21
N PRO A 97 14.05 -16.79 5.16
CA PRO A 97 12.66 -16.52 4.84
C PRO A 97 12.54 -15.17 4.12
N ALA A 98 11.79 -15.12 3.02
CA ALA A 98 11.52 -13.84 2.37
C ALA A 98 10.69 -12.95 3.30
N THR A 99 11.10 -11.70 3.47
CA THR A 99 10.28 -10.69 4.14
C THR A 99 8.97 -10.53 3.36
N PRO A 100 7.80 -10.52 4.01
CA PRO A 100 6.54 -10.25 3.34
C PRO A 100 6.63 -8.93 2.56
N PRO A 101 6.28 -8.91 1.27
CA PRO A 101 6.41 -7.71 0.46
C PRO A 101 5.42 -6.63 0.91
N ARG A 102 5.83 -5.37 0.80
CA ARG A 102 4.97 -4.21 1.07
C ARG A 102 4.12 -3.89 -0.14
N THR A 103 2.81 -3.82 0.07
CA THR A 103 1.84 -3.50 -1.01
C THR A 103 1.63 -2.00 -1.12
N VAL A 104 1.97 -1.43 -2.28
CA VAL A 104 1.88 0.00 -2.60
C VAL A 104 0.72 0.23 -3.58
N SER A 105 -0.37 0.83 -3.09
CA SER A 105 -1.57 1.13 -3.88
C SER A 105 -1.42 2.46 -4.62
N ILE A 106 -1.55 2.47 -5.95
CA ILE A 106 -1.46 3.69 -6.77
C ILE A 106 -2.87 4.14 -7.16
N VAL A 107 -3.31 5.26 -6.59
CA VAL A 107 -4.64 5.85 -6.82
C VAL A 107 -4.54 7.24 -7.43
N GLY A 108 -5.63 7.70 -8.00
CA GLY A 108 -5.72 9.04 -8.61
C GLY A 108 -6.82 9.11 -9.65
N GLN A 109 -7.24 10.32 -10.00
CA GLN A 109 -8.26 10.52 -11.03
C GLN A 109 -7.81 9.99 -12.41
N GLN A 110 -8.76 9.82 -13.32
CA GLN A 110 -8.44 9.46 -14.70
C GLN A 110 -7.64 10.59 -15.37
N GLY A 111 -6.69 10.23 -16.23
CA GLY A 111 -5.84 11.22 -16.91
C GLY A 111 -4.76 11.90 -16.06
N MET A 112 -4.55 11.48 -14.80
CA MET A 112 -3.46 12.01 -13.94
C MET A 112 -2.09 11.37 -14.21
N GLY A 113 -1.98 10.41 -15.13
CA GLY A 113 -0.70 9.79 -15.51
C GLY A 113 -0.28 8.56 -14.69
N LYS A 114 -1.19 7.86 -14.01
CA LYS A 114 -0.90 6.63 -13.23
C LYS A 114 -0.18 5.54 -14.04
N SER A 115 -0.75 5.11 -15.17
CA SER A 115 -0.17 4.09 -16.04
C SER A 115 1.20 4.51 -16.59
N LEU A 116 1.36 5.80 -16.91
CA LEU A 116 2.63 6.37 -17.38
C LEU A 116 3.70 6.35 -16.27
N LEU A 117 3.30 6.65 -15.03
CA LEU A 117 4.16 6.58 -13.85
C LEU A 117 4.61 5.14 -13.58
N ILE A 118 3.71 4.16 -13.66
CA ILE A 118 4.04 2.74 -13.51
C ILE A 118 5.06 2.29 -14.55
N ASN A 119 4.86 2.67 -15.81
CA ASN A 119 5.79 2.37 -16.91
C ASN A 119 7.17 2.98 -16.67
N ALA A 120 7.23 4.21 -16.14
CA ALA A 120 8.47 4.86 -15.75
C ALA A 120 9.16 4.15 -14.57
N LEU A 121 8.41 3.81 -13.51
CA LEU A 121 8.94 3.15 -12.31
C LEU A 121 9.51 1.77 -12.60
N LEU A 122 8.81 0.96 -13.39
CA LEU A 122 9.23 -0.39 -13.78
C LEU A 122 10.21 -0.41 -14.95
N HIS A 123 10.54 0.75 -15.51
CA HIS A 123 11.38 0.86 -16.70
C HIS A 123 10.85 -0.02 -17.86
N ARG A 124 9.54 0.03 -18.10
CA ARG A 124 8.83 -0.70 -19.18
C ARG A 124 7.84 0.21 -19.88
N ARG A 125 8.15 0.61 -21.11
CA ARG A 125 7.36 1.62 -21.85
C ARG A 125 5.91 1.24 -22.12
N ASN A 126 5.69 -0.03 -22.43
CA ASN A 126 4.44 -0.51 -23.00
C ASN A 126 3.72 -1.47 -22.06
N LEU A 127 4.07 -1.52 -20.77
CA LEU A 127 3.54 -2.51 -19.83
C LEU A 127 2.11 -2.18 -19.36
N SER A 128 1.86 -0.94 -18.97
CA SER A 128 0.52 -0.45 -18.64
C SER A 128 -0.01 0.40 -19.80
N LYS A 129 -1.25 0.14 -20.22
CA LYS A 129 -1.87 0.84 -21.36
C LYS A 129 -2.11 2.31 -21.02
N THR A 130 -1.48 3.21 -21.77
CA THR A 130 -1.79 4.65 -21.75
C THR A 130 -2.71 4.98 -22.93
N SER A 131 -4.03 5.08 -22.72
CA SER A 131 -4.94 5.54 -23.78
C SER A 131 -5.04 7.06 -23.81
N ALA A 132 -4.91 7.66 -24.99
CA ALA A 132 -5.23 9.07 -25.24
C ALA A 132 -6.72 9.28 -25.58
N SER A 133 -7.48 8.18 -25.73
CA SER A 133 -8.86 8.15 -26.22
C SER A 133 -9.93 8.49 -25.17
N GLY A 134 -9.53 9.00 -24.00
CA GLY A 134 -10.44 9.51 -22.96
C GLY A 134 -11.21 8.47 -22.13
N GLY A 135 -11.07 7.16 -22.41
CA GLY A 135 -11.67 6.08 -21.63
C GLY A 135 -10.82 5.63 -20.43
N ALA A 136 -11.45 4.97 -19.45
CA ALA A 136 -10.73 4.36 -18.33
C ALA A 136 -9.86 3.17 -18.82
N CYS A 137 -8.53 3.26 -18.69
CA CYS A 137 -7.61 2.24 -19.19
C CYS A 137 -7.54 0.96 -18.34
N THR A 138 -7.85 1.06 -17.05
CA THR A 138 -7.70 -0.02 -16.05
C THR A 138 -9.05 -0.20 -15.34
N ALA A 139 -9.76 -1.29 -15.63
CA ALA A 139 -11.08 -1.60 -15.07
C ALA A 139 -11.02 -2.54 -13.86
N SER A 140 -9.99 -3.40 -13.81
CA SER A 140 -9.64 -4.31 -12.71
C SER A 140 -8.27 -3.93 -12.14
N ALA A 141 -8.06 -4.10 -10.83
CA ALA A 141 -6.77 -3.80 -10.21
C ALA A 141 -5.67 -4.74 -10.74
N ILE A 142 -4.48 -4.20 -11.02
CA ILE A 142 -3.32 -4.98 -11.52
C ILE A 142 -2.20 -4.91 -10.48
N LYS A 143 -1.76 -6.05 -9.96
CA LYS A 143 -0.61 -6.17 -9.07
C LYS A 143 0.63 -6.54 -9.88
N TYR A 144 1.68 -5.76 -9.79
CA TYR A 144 3.00 -6.10 -10.33
C TYR A 144 3.87 -6.72 -9.24
N ILE A 145 4.31 -7.95 -9.46
CA ILE A 145 5.00 -8.79 -8.49
C ILE A 145 6.34 -9.27 -9.09
N HIS A 146 7.37 -9.43 -8.26
CA HIS A 146 8.64 -9.98 -8.72
C HIS A 146 8.49 -11.47 -9.09
N LYS A 147 8.87 -11.84 -10.32
CA LYS A 147 9.02 -13.23 -10.74
C LYS A 147 10.31 -13.83 -10.15
N PRO A 148 10.24 -14.85 -9.27
CA PRO A 148 11.44 -15.45 -8.68
C PRO A 148 12.42 -15.95 -9.74
N GLY A 149 13.69 -15.56 -9.62
CA GLY A 149 14.75 -15.96 -10.55
C GLY A 149 14.81 -15.15 -11.86
N ALA A 150 13.90 -14.20 -12.09
CA ALA A 150 13.96 -13.32 -13.26
C ALA A 150 14.93 -12.16 -13.05
N GLU A 151 15.75 -11.85 -14.05
CA GLU A 151 16.59 -10.65 -14.07
C GLU A 151 15.76 -9.37 -14.27
N ASP A 152 16.29 -8.21 -13.86
CA ASP A 152 15.58 -6.91 -13.85
C ASP A 152 14.94 -6.54 -15.19
N LEU A 153 15.65 -6.72 -16.31
CA LEU A 153 15.16 -6.38 -17.65
C LEU A 153 14.64 -7.59 -18.42
N SER A 154 14.35 -8.70 -17.74
CA SER A 154 13.72 -9.87 -18.38
C SER A 154 12.41 -9.47 -19.04
N GLU A 155 12.21 -9.93 -20.28
CA GLU A 155 11.00 -9.73 -21.07
C GLU A 155 10.05 -10.94 -21.01
N THR A 156 10.25 -11.83 -20.04
CA THR A 156 9.33 -12.94 -19.74
C THR A 156 8.41 -12.58 -18.58
N TYR A 157 7.11 -12.77 -18.79
CA TYR A 157 6.05 -12.40 -17.86
C TYR A 157 5.14 -13.60 -17.57
N ASP A 158 4.73 -13.73 -16.33
CA ASP A 158 3.61 -14.62 -15.95
C ASP A 158 2.42 -13.76 -15.50
N ALA A 159 1.22 -14.31 -15.55
CA ALA A 159 0.04 -13.64 -15.06
C ALA A 159 -0.93 -14.59 -14.37
N LEU A 160 -1.63 -14.06 -13.36
CA LEU A 160 -2.71 -14.73 -12.65
C LEU A 160 -3.95 -13.85 -12.70
N ILE A 161 -5.07 -14.40 -13.17
CA ILE A 161 -6.38 -13.73 -13.10
C ILE A 161 -7.16 -14.34 -11.94
N GLN A 162 -7.45 -13.55 -10.91
CA GLN A 162 -8.29 -13.97 -9.80
C GLN A 162 -9.73 -13.53 -10.07
N PHE A 163 -10.67 -14.47 -10.14
CA PHE A 163 -12.09 -14.16 -10.27
C PHE A 163 -12.75 -13.98 -8.90
N MET A 164 -13.87 -13.24 -8.89
CA MET A 164 -14.65 -12.94 -7.70
C MET A 164 -15.25 -14.19 -7.03
N ASN A 165 -15.39 -14.15 -5.71
CA ASN A 165 -16.16 -15.13 -4.95
C ASN A 165 -17.68 -14.94 -5.14
N ASP A 166 -18.48 -15.90 -4.68
CA ASP A 166 -19.94 -15.84 -4.89
C ASP A 166 -20.60 -14.66 -4.20
N GLU A 167 -20.10 -14.24 -3.04
CA GLU A 167 -20.60 -13.08 -2.31
C GLU A 167 -20.46 -11.80 -3.14
N SER A 168 -19.27 -11.57 -3.69
CA SER A 168 -18.97 -10.41 -4.54
C SER A 168 -19.75 -10.47 -5.86
N LEU A 169 -19.90 -11.66 -6.44
CA LEU A 169 -20.73 -11.86 -7.63
C LEU A 169 -22.20 -11.55 -7.37
N ILE A 170 -22.75 -11.99 -6.23
CA ILE A 170 -24.14 -11.69 -5.87
C ILE A 170 -24.32 -10.18 -5.66
N GLU A 171 -23.40 -9.52 -4.98
CA GLU A 171 -23.45 -8.06 -4.73
C GLU A 171 -23.54 -7.28 -6.05
N ILE A 172 -22.62 -7.54 -6.98
CA ILE A 172 -22.57 -6.83 -8.28
C ILE A 172 -23.78 -7.17 -9.18
N ILE A 173 -24.25 -8.44 -9.16
CA ILE A 173 -25.44 -8.87 -9.92
C ILE A 173 -26.69 -8.16 -9.40
N VAL A 174 -26.86 -8.09 -8.08
CA VAL A 174 -28.03 -7.45 -7.46
C VAL A 174 -28.03 -5.95 -7.75
N GLU A 175 -26.88 -5.29 -7.63
CA GLU A 175 -26.77 -3.87 -7.94
C GLU A 175 -27.11 -3.56 -9.41
N HIS A 176 -26.57 -4.34 -10.35
CA HIS A 176 -26.91 -4.19 -11.77
C HIS A 176 -28.39 -4.46 -12.05
N ALA A 177 -28.98 -5.49 -11.42
CA ALA A 177 -30.40 -5.79 -11.57
C ALA A 177 -31.28 -4.63 -11.07
N GLN A 178 -30.92 -4.02 -9.93
CA GLN A 178 -31.62 -2.88 -9.37
C GLN A 178 -31.53 -1.63 -10.27
N ARG A 179 -30.35 -1.35 -10.83
CA ARG A 179 -30.15 -0.22 -11.76
C ARG A 179 -30.95 -0.38 -13.05
N TYR A 180 -30.90 -1.57 -13.64
CA TYR A 180 -31.70 -1.90 -14.82
C TYR A 180 -33.19 -1.77 -14.53
N PHE A 181 -33.66 -2.35 -13.42
CA PHE A 181 -35.06 -2.27 -13.01
C PHE A 181 -35.51 -0.82 -12.78
N HIS A 182 -34.70 -0.02 -12.09
CA HIS A 182 -35.00 1.38 -11.82
C HIS A 182 -35.21 2.16 -13.12
N PHE A 183 -34.32 2.02 -14.09
CA PHE A 183 -34.42 2.77 -15.34
C PHE A 183 -35.57 2.29 -16.24
N HIS A 184 -35.71 0.97 -16.44
CA HIS A 184 -36.65 0.43 -17.42
C HIS A 184 -38.06 0.15 -16.88
N HIS A 185 -38.21 -0.17 -15.59
CA HIS A 185 -39.47 -0.68 -15.03
C HIS A 185 -40.08 0.18 -13.94
N SER A 186 -39.30 1.04 -13.25
CA SER A 186 -39.83 1.79 -12.11
C SER A 186 -40.76 2.95 -12.50
N SER A 187 -40.61 3.48 -13.73
CA SER A 187 -41.21 4.76 -14.16
C SER A 187 -40.88 5.96 -13.27
N LYS A 188 -39.83 5.87 -12.44
CA LYS A 188 -39.41 6.87 -11.44
C LYS A 188 -38.02 7.46 -11.70
N VAL A 189 -37.56 7.40 -12.95
CA VAL A 189 -36.30 8.03 -13.38
C VAL A 189 -36.45 9.55 -13.28
N ASP A 190 -35.53 10.19 -12.58
CA ASP A 190 -35.54 11.65 -12.45
C ASP A 190 -34.96 12.28 -13.72
N PRO A 191 -35.65 13.25 -14.37
CA PRO A 191 -35.09 14.01 -15.48
C PRO A 191 -33.71 14.63 -15.19
N VAL A 192 -33.42 15.01 -13.94
CA VAL A 192 -32.12 15.57 -13.54
C VAL A 192 -30.98 14.55 -13.64
N TYR A 193 -31.29 13.27 -13.39
CA TYR A 193 -30.30 12.19 -13.39
C TYR A 193 -30.47 11.23 -14.57
N HIS A 194 -31.36 11.54 -15.52
CA HIS A 194 -31.71 10.63 -16.62
C HIS A 194 -30.47 10.10 -17.34
N ASP A 195 -29.60 10.97 -17.82
CA ASP A 195 -28.38 10.58 -18.54
C ASP A 195 -27.41 9.74 -17.69
N GLU A 196 -27.39 9.94 -16.37
CA GLU A 196 -26.56 9.16 -15.44
C GLU A 196 -27.17 7.77 -15.17
N GLU A 197 -28.49 7.72 -14.97
CA GLU A 197 -29.24 6.50 -14.72
C GLU A 197 -29.35 5.64 -15.98
N GLU A 198 -29.50 6.25 -17.15
CA GLU A 198 -29.47 5.59 -18.46
C GLU A 198 -28.11 4.94 -18.70
N ARG A 199 -27.00 5.67 -18.50
CA ARG A 199 -25.64 5.10 -18.59
C ARG A 199 -25.42 3.95 -17.61
N SER A 200 -25.96 4.08 -16.39
CA SER A 200 -25.85 3.04 -15.36
C SER A 200 -26.68 1.79 -15.71
N ALA A 201 -27.88 1.98 -16.27
CA ALA A 201 -28.73 0.89 -16.75
C ALA A 201 -28.14 0.21 -17.98
N LYS A 202 -27.56 0.98 -18.90
CA LYS A 202 -26.84 0.45 -20.05
C LYS A 202 -25.63 -0.40 -19.64
N THR A 203 -24.85 0.09 -18.68
CA THR A 203 -23.75 -0.68 -18.09
C THR A 203 -24.24 -1.99 -17.44
N ALA A 204 -25.42 -1.96 -16.79
CA ALA A 204 -26.03 -3.17 -16.23
C ALA A 204 -26.52 -4.14 -17.31
N GLU A 205 -27.12 -3.63 -18.38
CA GLU A 205 -27.50 -4.42 -19.54
C GLU A 205 -26.27 -5.10 -20.15
N ASP A 206 -25.21 -4.35 -20.44
CA ASP A 206 -23.97 -4.89 -21.02
C ASP A 206 -23.33 -5.97 -20.12
N PHE A 207 -23.39 -5.80 -18.79
CA PHE A 207 -22.98 -6.83 -17.83
C PHE A 207 -23.81 -8.11 -17.96
N PHE A 208 -25.14 -8.03 -18.04
CA PHE A 208 -25.97 -9.22 -18.23
C PHE A 208 -25.79 -9.84 -19.62
N HIS A 209 -25.58 -9.03 -20.66
CA HIS A 209 -25.26 -9.55 -21.98
C HIS A 209 -23.93 -10.31 -21.99
N MET A 210 -22.92 -9.81 -21.27
CA MET A 210 -21.67 -10.51 -21.04
C MET A 210 -21.91 -11.88 -20.38
N LEU A 211 -22.73 -11.96 -19.34
CA LEU A 211 -23.02 -13.24 -18.66
C LEU A 211 -23.80 -14.22 -19.56
N TYR A 212 -24.79 -13.76 -20.30
CA TYR A 212 -25.66 -14.60 -21.14
C TYR A 212 -25.08 -14.89 -22.55
N LYS A 213 -24.03 -14.20 -22.99
CA LYS A 213 -23.33 -14.38 -24.30
C LYS A 213 -24.15 -13.87 -25.48
N THR A 214 -24.90 -12.81 -25.26
CA THR A 214 -25.96 -12.37 -26.17
C THR A 214 -25.48 -11.25 -27.08
N MET A 215 -24.82 -11.61 -28.20
CA MET A 215 -24.11 -10.71 -29.12
C MET A 215 -24.82 -9.36 -29.33
N LEU A 216 -24.23 -8.26 -28.83
CA LEU A 216 -24.79 -6.90 -28.90
C LEU A 216 -24.26 -6.05 -30.07
N HIS A 217 -23.08 -6.36 -30.63
CA HIS A 217 -22.36 -5.45 -31.54
C HIS A 217 -21.82 -6.16 -32.79
N LEU A 218 -22.73 -6.57 -33.67
CA LEU A 218 -22.39 -6.92 -35.05
C LEU A 218 -23.30 -6.12 -35.98
N GLN A 219 -23.05 -4.82 -36.04
CA GLN A 219 -23.29 -4.08 -37.28
C GLN A 219 -21.92 -3.78 -37.86
N ASP A 220 -21.69 -4.42 -39.00
CA ASP A 220 -20.64 -4.23 -39.98
C ASP A 220 -19.26 -4.89 -39.76
N ASP A 221 -18.97 -5.75 -40.75
CA ASP A 221 -17.70 -6.24 -41.27
C ASP A 221 -17.06 -7.55 -40.74
N ASN A 222 -17.18 -8.56 -41.61
CA ASN A 222 -16.20 -9.60 -41.99
C ASN A 222 -15.98 -10.91 -41.21
N ASP A 223 -16.58 -11.15 -40.04
CA ASP A 223 -16.49 -12.49 -39.42
C ASP A 223 -17.67 -13.41 -39.82
N GLN A 224 -17.37 -14.44 -40.62
CA GLN A 224 -18.31 -15.51 -40.97
C GLN A 224 -18.66 -16.36 -39.73
N LEU A 225 -19.63 -15.92 -38.95
CA LEU A 225 -20.20 -16.72 -37.87
C LEU A 225 -20.99 -17.92 -38.40
N SER A 226 -20.83 -19.07 -37.76
CA SER A 226 -21.62 -20.26 -38.10
C SER A 226 -23.09 -20.07 -37.73
N ALA A 227 -24.01 -20.66 -38.51
CA ALA A 227 -25.45 -20.62 -38.23
C ALA A 227 -25.81 -21.12 -36.81
N THR A 228 -25.02 -22.06 -36.29
CA THR A 228 -25.15 -22.59 -34.92
C THR A 228 -24.85 -21.54 -33.86
N GLN A 229 -23.81 -20.72 -34.02
CA GLN A 229 -23.45 -19.65 -33.07
C GLN A 229 -24.53 -18.56 -33.04
N VAL A 230 -25.10 -18.22 -34.21
CA VAL A 230 -26.20 -17.26 -34.31
C VAL A 230 -27.45 -17.78 -33.59
N ALA A 231 -27.81 -19.05 -33.78
CA ALA A 231 -28.97 -19.65 -33.12
C ALA A 231 -28.81 -19.72 -31.59
N LEU A 232 -27.61 -20.07 -31.09
CA LEU A 232 -27.30 -20.09 -29.66
C LEU A 232 -27.39 -18.69 -29.03
N SER A 233 -26.87 -17.67 -29.73
CA SER A 233 -26.95 -16.27 -29.28
C SER A 233 -28.40 -15.79 -29.20
N LYS A 234 -29.25 -16.11 -30.19
CA LYS A 234 -30.68 -15.78 -30.17
C LYS A 234 -31.42 -16.42 -29.00
N ASN A 235 -31.21 -17.72 -28.75
CA ASN A 235 -31.83 -18.40 -27.61
C ASN A 235 -31.39 -17.81 -26.26
N ALA A 236 -30.12 -17.42 -26.16
CA ALA A 236 -29.60 -16.75 -24.98
C ALA A 236 -30.23 -15.37 -24.81
N LEU A 237 -30.45 -14.63 -25.90
CA LEU A 237 -31.07 -13.31 -25.90
C LEU A 237 -32.53 -13.40 -25.46
N ASP A 238 -33.30 -14.33 -26.02
CA ASP A 238 -34.69 -14.58 -25.58
C ASP A 238 -34.75 -14.94 -24.09
N THR A 239 -33.78 -15.72 -23.62
CA THR A 239 -33.67 -16.05 -22.20
C THR A 239 -33.38 -14.82 -21.36
N LEU A 240 -32.40 -14.00 -21.77
CA LEU A 240 -32.04 -12.77 -21.08
C LEU A 240 -33.20 -11.77 -21.05
N THR A 241 -33.83 -11.49 -22.20
CA THR A 241 -35.00 -10.60 -22.31
C THR A 241 -36.11 -11.04 -21.36
N ARG A 242 -36.40 -12.34 -21.30
CA ARG A 242 -37.36 -12.87 -20.32
C ARG A 242 -36.90 -12.61 -18.88
N ARG A 243 -35.63 -12.84 -18.56
CA ARG A 243 -35.06 -12.64 -17.20
C ARG A 243 -34.97 -11.18 -16.78
N LEU A 244 -34.86 -10.25 -17.72
CA LEU A 244 -34.86 -8.81 -17.49
C LEU A 244 -36.26 -8.22 -17.26
N SER A 245 -37.34 -9.03 -17.34
CA SER A 245 -38.68 -8.58 -16.95
C SER A 245 -38.78 -8.29 -15.45
N ALA A 246 -39.64 -7.33 -15.09
CA ALA A 246 -39.88 -6.92 -13.70
C ALA A 246 -40.16 -8.12 -12.77
N GLU A 247 -41.08 -9.02 -13.16
CA GLU A 247 -41.45 -10.20 -12.36
C GLU A 247 -40.25 -11.11 -12.07
N GLN A 248 -39.37 -11.34 -13.07
CA GLN A 248 -38.23 -12.25 -12.92
C GLN A 248 -37.10 -11.64 -12.10
N ILE A 249 -36.95 -10.32 -12.13
CA ILE A 249 -36.02 -9.58 -11.28
C ILE A 249 -36.50 -9.65 -9.82
N GLU A 250 -37.76 -9.30 -9.57
CA GLU A 250 -38.33 -9.24 -8.21
C GLU A 250 -38.36 -10.60 -7.51
N CYS A 251 -38.68 -11.68 -8.23
CA CYS A 251 -38.63 -13.03 -7.65
C CYS A 251 -37.21 -13.63 -7.58
N GLY A 252 -36.16 -12.85 -7.92
CA GLY A 252 -34.75 -13.23 -7.80
C GLY A 252 -34.27 -14.26 -8.84
N LYS A 253 -35.08 -14.55 -9.87
CA LYS A 253 -34.72 -15.50 -10.93
C LYS A 253 -33.61 -14.98 -11.82
N LEU A 254 -33.56 -13.67 -12.10
CA LEU A 254 -32.42 -13.06 -12.79
C LEU A 254 -31.13 -13.30 -11.99
N THR A 255 -31.13 -12.97 -10.70
CA THR A 255 -29.95 -13.10 -9.83
C THR A 255 -29.42 -14.54 -9.79
N ARG A 256 -30.29 -15.52 -9.53
CA ARG A 256 -29.89 -16.94 -9.48
C ARG A 256 -29.37 -17.45 -10.83
N GLY A 257 -30.02 -17.05 -11.92
CA GLY A 257 -29.60 -17.41 -13.28
C GLY A 257 -28.24 -16.81 -13.63
N SER A 258 -28.07 -15.51 -13.36
CA SER A 258 -26.83 -14.76 -13.60
C SER A 258 -25.66 -15.30 -12.78
N LEU A 259 -25.88 -15.70 -11.51
CA LEU A 259 -24.82 -16.31 -10.69
C LEU A 259 -24.35 -17.64 -11.29
N THR A 260 -25.28 -18.47 -11.76
CA THR A 260 -24.95 -19.75 -12.40
C THR A 260 -24.14 -19.51 -13.68
N LEU A 261 -24.53 -18.51 -14.48
CA LEU A 261 -23.81 -18.15 -15.70
C LEU A 261 -22.44 -17.52 -15.42
N ALA A 262 -22.31 -16.71 -14.37
CA ALA A 262 -21.03 -16.15 -13.95
C ALA A 262 -20.02 -17.25 -13.58
N ARG A 263 -20.44 -18.24 -12.78
CA ARG A 263 -19.62 -19.43 -12.48
C ARG A 263 -19.21 -20.17 -13.75
N LYS A 264 -20.17 -20.39 -14.67
CA LYS A 264 -19.87 -20.99 -15.97
C LYS A 264 -18.87 -20.17 -16.79
N ARG A 265 -18.91 -18.83 -16.74
CA ARG A 265 -17.93 -17.98 -17.44
C ARG A 265 -16.53 -18.09 -16.87
N ILE A 266 -16.42 -18.21 -15.56
CA ILE A 266 -15.16 -18.44 -14.86
C ILE A 266 -14.59 -19.81 -15.29
N GLU A 267 -15.43 -20.84 -15.33
CA GLU A 267 -15.05 -22.19 -15.81
C GLU A 267 -14.66 -22.19 -17.30
N ASP A 268 -15.48 -21.59 -18.18
CA ASP A 268 -15.25 -21.49 -19.62
C ASP A 268 -13.97 -20.67 -19.93
N ALA A 269 -13.60 -19.74 -19.05
CA ALA A 269 -12.35 -19.00 -19.15
C ALA A 269 -11.12 -19.87 -18.83
N GLY A 270 -11.30 -21.07 -18.25
CA GLY A 270 -10.21 -21.98 -17.87
C GLY A 270 -9.64 -21.71 -16.47
N ALA A 271 -10.47 -21.19 -15.56
CA ALA A 271 -10.08 -21.06 -14.16
C ALA A 271 -10.04 -22.41 -13.44
N ASP A 272 -9.20 -22.52 -12.44
CA ASP A 272 -9.09 -23.70 -11.56
C ASP A 272 -10.14 -23.68 -10.42
N LYS A 273 -9.98 -24.58 -9.45
CA LYS A 273 -10.88 -24.70 -8.29
C LYS A 273 -10.84 -23.50 -7.36
N ASP A 274 -9.73 -22.76 -7.36
CA ASP A 274 -9.51 -21.56 -6.56
C ASP A 274 -9.97 -20.30 -7.30
N ARG A 275 -10.61 -20.48 -8.47
CA ARG A 275 -11.05 -19.42 -9.38
C ARG A 275 -9.89 -18.56 -9.87
N ALA A 276 -8.73 -19.18 -10.08
CA ALA A 276 -7.55 -18.55 -10.64
C ALA A 276 -7.29 -19.07 -12.07
N LYS A 277 -6.82 -18.19 -12.95
CA LYS A 277 -6.31 -18.56 -14.28
C LYS A 277 -4.86 -18.14 -14.41
N HIS A 278 -3.99 -19.10 -14.73
CA HIS A 278 -2.55 -18.88 -14.85
C HIS A 278 -2.10 -18.80 -16.30
N PHE A 279 -1.14 -17.92 -16.55
CA PHE A 279 -0.40 -17.81 -17.79
C PHE A 279 1.09 -17.69 -17.45
N ASN A 280 1.96 -18.39 -18.17
CA ASN A 280 3.39 -18.41 -17.88
C ASN A 280 4.21 -18.12 -19.15
N ASP A 281 5.41 -17.59 -18.94
CA ASP A 281 6.49 -17.42 -19.92
C ASP A 281 6.05 -16.70 -21.21
N MET A 282 5.34 -15.59 -21.05
CA MET A 282 4.85 -14.76 -22.15
C MET A 282 5.77 -13.58 -22.43
N THR A 283 5.80 -13.13 -23.68
CA THR A 283 6.28 -11.79 -24.03
C THR A 283 5.30 -10.71 -23.55
N VAL A 284 5.72 -9.44 -23.50
CA VAL A 284 4.82 -8.34 -23.12
C VAL A 284 3.62 -8.20 -24.06
N ALA A 285 3.80 -8.47 -25.36
CA ALA A 285 2.72 -8.39 -26.34
C ALA A 285 1.67 -9.49 -26.10
N GLU A 286 2.13 -10.73 -25.93
CA GLU A 286 1.26 -11.87 -25.61
C GLU A 286 0.56 -11.71 -24.26
N LEU A 287 1.27 -11.19 -23.25
CA LEU A 287 0.69 -10.86 -21.96
C LEU A 287 -0.50 -9.93 -22.14
N LEU A 288 -0.29 -8.78 -22.78
CA LEU A 288 -1.31 -7.76 -22.95
C LEU A 288 -2.51 -8.24 -23.77
N GLU A 289 -2.27 -9.04 -24.81
CA GLU A 289 -3.31 -9.68 -25.60
C GLU A 289 -4.13 -10.66 -24.76
N ARG A 290 -3.47 -11.50 -23.94
CA ARG A 290 -4.15 -12.52 -23.13
C ARG A 290 -4.91 -11.95 -21.94
N ILE A 291 -4.40 -10.90 -21.31
CA ILE A 291 -5.04 -10.29 -20.14
C ILE A 291 -6.09 -9.24 -20.53
N GLU A 292 -6.13 -8.81 -21.79
CA GLU A 292 -6.93 -7.69 -22.30
C GLU A 292 -8.40 -7.74 -21.83
N THR A 293 -9.01 -8.91 -22.02
CA THR A 293 -10.42 -9.16 -21.71
C THR A 293 -10.73 -9.07 -20.21
N PHE A 294 -9.71 -9.16 -19.35
CA PHE A 294 -9.84 -9.18 -17.89
C PHE A 294 -9.53 -7.83 -17.23
N ILE A 295 -8.92 -6.90 -17.97
CA ILE A 295 -8.48 -5.60 -17.43
C ILE A 295 -9.14 -4.39 -18.11
N SER A 296 -9.68 -4.53 -19.33
CA SER A 296 -10.25 -3.43 -20.09
C SER A 296 -11.56 -3.80 -20.80
N GLN A 297 -12.42 -2.80 -20.99
CA GLN A 297 -13.62 -2.93 -21.82
C GLN A 297 -13.23 -2.94 -23.31
N HIS A 298 -13.86 -3.83 -24.08
CA HIS A 298 -13.77 -3.86 -25.55
C HIS A 298 -15.14 -3.57 -26.17
N ASP A 299 -15.12 -2.92 -27.34
CA ASP A 299 -16.31 -2.57 -28.10
C ASP A 299 -16.81 -3.75 -28.97
N THR A 300 -15.90 -4.63 -29.39
CA THR A 300 -16.16 -5.71 -30.37
C THR A 300 -16.46 -7.07 -29.74
N TYR A 301 -16.06 -7.32 -28.50
CA TYR A 301 -16.28 -8.60 -27.82
C TYR A 301 -16.48 -8.42 -26.31
N TYR A 302 -17.04 -9.44 -25.65
CA TYR A 302 -17.29 -9.41 -24.20
C TYR A 302 -16.01 -9.49 -23.39
N SER A 303 -15.73 -8.42 -22.64
CA SER A 303 -14.71 -8.45 -21.61
C SER A 303 -15.23 -9.09 -20.32
N LEU A 304 -14.43 -9.94 -19.69
CA LEU A 304 -14.71 -10.61 -18.43
C LEU A 304 -14.28 -9.81 -17.19
N TRP A 305 -13.62 -8.65 -17.37
CA TRP A 305 -13.21 -7.78 -16.27
C TRP A 305 -14.30 -7.51 -15.20
N PRO A 306 -15.63 -7.44 -15.48
CA PRO A 306 -16.62 -7.17 -14.44
C PRO A 306 -16.76 -8.26 -13.36
N ILE A 307 -16.26 -9.47 -13.62
CA ILE A 307 -16.27 -10.60 -12.66
C ILE A 307 -14.86 -10.97 -12.17
N VAL A 308 -13.86 -10.16 -12.50
CA VAL A 308 -12.46 -10.30 -12.06
C VAL A 308 -12.28 -9.49 -10.78
N ASP A 309 -11.67 -10.10 -9.76
CA ASP A 309 -11.30 -9.41 -8.53
C ASP A 309 -10.01 -8.60 -8.73
N HIS A 310 -8.95 -9.25 -9.23
CA HIS A 310 -7.70 -8.60 -9.59
C HIS A 310 -6.87 -9.46 -10.56
N VAL A 311 -5.87 -8.82 -11.17
CA VAL A 311 -4.86 -9.46 -12.01
C VAL A 311 -3.50 -9.32 -11.36
N GLU A 312 -2.69 -10.35 -11.38
CA GLU A 312 -1.29 -10.32 -10.95
C GLU A 312 -0.40 -10.52 -12.17
N VAL A 313 0.64 -9.71 -12.29
CA VAL A 313 1.66 -9.78 -13.34
C VAL A 313 3.01 -9.98 -12.68
N TYR A 314 3.63 -11.11 -12.96
CA TYR A 314 4.93 -11.49 -12.43
C TYR A 314 6.01 -11.12 -13.46
N MET A 315 6.99 -10.32 -13.04
CA MET A 315 8.04 -9.83 -13.92
C MET A 315 9.40 -9.67 -13.24
N GLY A 316 10.44 -9.60 -14.04
CA GLY A 316 11.74 -9.10 -13.62
C GLY A 316 11.68 -7.60 -13.33
N SER A 317 12.11 -7.18 -12.14
CA SER A 317 12.28 -5.77 -11.80
C SER A 317 13.15 -5.61 -10.54
N THR A 318 14.12 -4.70 -10.57
CA THR A 318 14.93 -4.34 -9.40
C THR A 318 14.05 -3.76 -8.30
N LEU A 319 13.06 -2.92 -8.63
CA LEU A 319 12.15 -2.36 -7.61
C LEU A 319 11.34 -3.46 -6.92
N LEU A 320 10.73 -4.37 -7.68
CA LEU A 320 9.87 -5.42 -7.13
C LEU A 320 10.68 -6.46 -6.33
N SER A 321 11.93 -6.74 -6.73
CA SER A 321 12.80 -7.72 -6.04
C SER A 321 13.26 -7.27 -4.65
N HIS A 322 13.13 -5.98 -4.33
CA HIS A 322 13.32 -5.44 -2.98
C HIS A 322 12.12 -5.69 -2.06
N GLY A 323 11.10 -6.44 -2.51
CA GLY A 323 9.93 -6.77 -1.68
C GLY A 323 8.84 -5.71 -1.75
N VAL A 324 8.68 -5.06 -2.90
CA VAL A 324 7.58 -4.12 -3.16
C VAL A 324 6.61 -4.75 -4.15
N ILE A 325 5.32 -4.70 -3.85
CA ILE A 325 4.24 -5.01 -4.80
C ILE A 325 3.57 -3.70 -5.18
N MET A 326 3.55 -3.37 -6.46
CA MET A 326 2.82 -2.18 -6.95
C MET A 326 1.43 -2.57 -7.42
N VAL A 327 0.41 -1.83 -7.00
CA VAL A 327 -0.98 -2.09 -7.38
C VAL A 327 -1.53 -0.91 -8.17
N ASP A 328 -1.77 -1.10 -9.47
CA ASP A 328 -2.50 -0.14 -10.31
C ASP A 328 -3.99 -0.23 -9.98
N MET A 329 -4.51 0.80 -9.32
CA MET A 329 -5.93 0.85 -8.98
C MET A 329 -6.74 1.47 -10.12
N PRO A 330 -7.96 0.99 -10.38
CA PRO A 330 -8.88 1.65 -11.29
C PRO A 330 -9.13 3.10 -10.84
N GLY A 331 -9.43 3.97 -11.81
CA GLY A 331 -9.68 5.39 -11.53
C GLY A 331 -10.81 5.60 -10.51
N LEU A 332 -10.57 6.46 -9.52
CA LEU A 332 -11.58 6.85 -8.53
C LEU A 332 -12.64 7.73 -9.21
N GLY A 333 -13.85 7.21 -9.41
CA GLY A 333 -14.92 7.94 -10.11
C GLY A 333 -16.10 7.09 -10.57
N ASP A 334 -16.08 5.79 -10.34
CA ASP A 334 -17.19 4.90 -10.72
C ASP A 334 -18.47 5.26 -9.96
N LEU A 335 -19.62 5.14 -10.60
CA LEU A 335 -20.92 5.29 -9.96
C LEU A 335 -21.37 3.98 -9.30
N ASN A 336 -20.84 2.83 -9.70
CA ASN A 336 -21.12 1.52 -9.10
C ASN A 336 -20.53 1.42 -7.68
N HIS A 337 -21.40 1.18 -6.70
CA HIS A 337 -21.05 1.09 -5.29
C HIS A 337 -20.26 -0.18 -4.98
N SER A 338 -20.67 -1.34 -5.51
CA SER A 338 -19.95 -2.61 -5.37
C SER A 338 -18.52 -2.50 -5.89
N ARG A 339 -18.34 -1.86 -7.06
CA ARG A 339 -17.00 -1.59 -7.62
C ARG A 339 -16.19 -0.64 -6.75
N THR A 340 -16.80 0.47 -6.30
CA THR A 340 -16.14 1.43 -5.40
C THR A 340 -15.70 0.76 -4.09
N ALA A 341 -16.57 -0.07 -3.50
CA ALA A 341 -16.31 -0.75 -2.24
C ALA A 341 -15.24 -1.86 -2.40
N ALA A 342 -15.23 -2.57 -3.53
CA ALA A 342 -14.17 -3.51 -3.87
C ALA A 342 -12.81 -2.81 -4.01
N THR A 343 -12.74 -1.70 -4.77
CA THR A 343 -11.52 -0.89 -4.90
C THR A 343 -11.05 -0.34 -3.56
N ASN A 344 -11.95 0.22 -2.74
CA ASN A 344 -11.59 0.72 -1.41
C ASN A 344 -11.14 -0.40 -0.45
N SER A 345 -11.69 -1.61 -0.58
CA SER A 345 -11.22 -2.76 0.19
C SER A 345 -9.79 -3.15 -0.17
N LEU A 346 -9.40 -3.05 -1.45
CA LEU A 346 -8.01 -3.27 -1.86
C LEU A 346 -7.09 -2.16 -1.34
N ARG A 347 -7.51 -0.90 -1.41
CA ARG A 347 -6.78 0.25 -0.84
C ARG A 347 -6.49 0.04 0.64
N ARG A 348 -7.52 -0.28 1.44
CA ARG A 348 -7.38 -0.53 2.89
C ARG A 348 -6.42 -1.66 3.25
N LYS A 349 -6.33 -2.69 2.41
CA LYS A 349 -5.40 -3.82 2.60
C LYS A 349 -3.95 -3.46 2.25
N GLY A 350 -3.72 -2.38 1.50
CA GLY A 350 -2.38 -1.91 1.18
C GLY A 350 -1.61 -1.44 2.42
N ASP A 351 -0.28 -1.60 2.39
CA ASP A 351 0.60 -1.06 3.43
C ASP A 351 0.84 0.44 3.25
N PHE A 352 0.86 0.89 2.00
CA PHE A 352 1.24 2.23 1.58
C PHE A 352 0.38 2.70 0.41
N GLU A 353 0.06 3.99 0.35
CA GLU A 353 -0.80 4.56 -0.71
C GLU A 353 -0.12 5.73 -1.42
N ILE A 354 0.00 5.62 -2.74
CA ILE A 354 0.45 6.68 -3.64
C ILE A 354 -0.77 7.36 -4.26
N ILE A 355 -0.91 8.66 -4.03
CA ILE A 355 -1.93 9.50 -4.66
C ILE A 355 -1.29 10.27 -5.80
N VAL A 356 -1.74 10.04 -7.03
CA VAL A 356 -1.24 10.70 -8.23
C VAL A 356 -2.14 11.86 -8.61
N ALA A 357 -1.58 13.08 -8.59
CA ALA A 357 -2.28 14.32 -8.93
C ALA A 357 -1.46 15.20 -9.87
N LYS A 358 -2.10 16.15 -10.57
CA LYS A 358 -1.40 17.17 -11.36
C LYS A 358 -0.89 18.30 -10.47
N SER A 359 0.23 18.92 -10.84
CA SER A 359 0.82 20.00 -10.04
C SER A 359 0.01 21.32 -10.01
N ASP A 360 -0.85 21.59 -11.00
CA ASP A 360 -1.41 22.94 -11.23
C ASP A 360 -2.34 23.50 -10.15
N ARG A 361 -3.26 22.67 -9.63
CA ARG A 361 -4.30 23.11 -8.67
C ARG A 361 -4.40 22.22 -7.44
N VAL A 362 -3.38 21.41 -7.19
CA VAL A 362 -3.40 20.41 -6.10
C VAL A 362 -3.64 21.02 -4.72
N MET A 363 -3.20 22.26 -4.50
CA MET A 363 -3.39 22.97 -3.23
C MET A 363 -4.85 23.34 -2.95
N THR A 364 -5.69 23.48 -3.97
CA THR A 364 -7.09 23.90 -3.87
C THR A 364 -8.09 22.85 -4.36
N GLU A 365 -7.62 21.72 -4.89
CA GLU A 365 -8.47 20.67 -5.43
C GLU A 365 -9.07 19.80 -4.31
N GLU A 366 -10.36 20.00 -4.06
CA GLU A 366 -11.09 19.31 -2.99
C GLU A 366 -11.07 17.79 -3.15
N VAL A 367 -11.16 17.26 -4.38
CA VAL A 367 -11.16 15.81 -4.60
C VAL A 367 -9.83 15.17 -4.18
N VAL A 368 -8.70 15.80 -4.51
CA VAL A 368 -7.37 15.30 -4.10
C VAL A 368 -7.21 15.44 -2.58
N GLU A 369 -7.68 16.55 -2.01
CA GLU A 369 -7.68 16.75 -0.57
C GLU A 369 -8.45 15.64 0.17
N GLN A 370 -9.65 15.30 -0.30
CA GLN A 370 -10.44 14.21 0.29
C GLN A 370 -9.77 12.84 0.13
N GLN A 371 -9.12 12.58 -1.01
CA GLN A 371 -8.34 11.35 -1.23
C GLN A 371 -7.17 11.24 -0.23
N ILE A 372 -6.45 12.34 0.02
CA ILE A 372 -5.36 12.38 0.99
C ILE A 372 -5.90 12.16 2.41
N LYS A 373 -6.97 12.86 2.81
CA LYS A 373 -7.60 12.68 4.12
C LYS A 373 -8.02 11.21 4.34
N GLN A 374 -8.60 10.59 3.33
CA GLN A 374 -8.99 9.18 3.37
C GLN A 374 -7.78 8.24 3.49
N ALA A 375 -6.71 8.48 2.73
CA ALA A 375 -5.49 7.69 2.79
C ALA A 375 -4.79 7.81 4.16
N ILE A 376 -4.74 9.02 4.75
CA ILE A 376 -4.20 9.25 6.10
C ILE A 376 -5.02 8.45 7.12
N ARG A 377 -6.35 8.46 7.02
CA ARG A 377 -7.23 7.69 7.91
C ARG A 377 -6.98 6.18 7.81
N TYR A 378 -6.69 5.66 6.61
CA TYR A 378 -6.38 4.24 6.41
C TYR A 378 -4.98 3.87 6.91
N HIS A 379 -3.95 4.56 6.42
CA HIS A 379 -2.56 4.11 6.53
C HIS A 379 -1.73 4.92 7.53
N GLY A 380 -2.21 6.09 7.97
CA GLY A 380 -1.43 7.10 8.69
C GLY A 380 -0.61 7.96 7.72
N ALA A 381 -0.32 9.22 8.07
CA ALA A 381 0.27 10.17 7.12
C ALA A 381 1.66 9.76 6.61
N LYS A 382 2.49 9.14 7.46
CA LYS A 382 3.80 8.59 7.08
C LYS A 382 3.75 7.56 5.94
N ASN A 383 2.61 6.87 5.78
CA ASN A 383 2.41 5.81 4.78
C ASN A 383 1.66 6.30 3.54
N VAL A 384 1.53 7.62 3.38
CA VAL A 384 0.89 8.27 2.23
C VAL A 384 1.93 9.07 1.47
N LEU A 385 1.96 8.89 0.15
CA LEU A 385 2.80 9.66 -0.77
C LEU A 385 1.95 10.34 -1.83
N LEU A 386 2.01 11.67 -1.88
CA LEU A 386 1.46 12.45 -2.99
C LEU A 386 2.52 12.56 -4.10
N VAL A 387 2.25 11.98 -5.26
CA VAL A 387 3.08 12.12 -6.46
C VAL A 387 2.48 13.18 -7.36
N LEU A 388 3.21 14.28 -7.52
CA LEU A 388 2.84 15.41 -8.37
C LEU A 388 3.37 15.17 -9.78
N THR A 389 2.46 14.95 -10.72
CA THR A 389 2.78 14.74 -12.13
C THR A 389 2.65 16.03 -12.93
N LYS A 390 3.14 15.98 -14.18
CA LYS A 390 3.05 17.08 -15.14
C LYS A 390 3.67 18.38 -14.65
N ILE A 391 4.79 18.25 -13.95
CA ILE A 391 5.55 19.42 -13.53
C ILE A 391 6.28 20.09 -14.69
N ASP A 392 6.25 19.52 -15.88
CA ASP A 392 6.89 19.96 -17.12
C ASP A 392 5.91 20.47 -18.19
N GLU A 393 4.59 20.54 -17.90
CA GLU A 393 3.55 20.83 -18.91
C GLU A 393 3.68 22.22 -19.58
N PHE A 394 4.37 23.16 -18.94
CA PHE A 394 4.60 24.53 -19.45
C PHE A 394 5.82 24.65 -20.38
N PHE A 395 6.59 23.59 -20.63
CA PHE A 395 7.76 23.64 -21.52
C PHE A 395 7.42 24.00 -22.97
N ALA A 396 6.16 23.89 -23.38
CA ALA A 396 5.71 24.22 -24.73
C ALA A 396 5.34 25.70 -24.92
N ASP A 397 5.36 26.52 -23.86
CA ASP A 397 5.01 27.95 -23.92
C ASP A 397 6.27 28.82 -23.80
N ASP A 398 6.84 29.21 -24.94
CA ASP A 398 8.06 30.03 -24.98
C ASP A 398 7.86 31.41 -24.34
N HIS A 399 6.68 32.01 -24.51
CA HIS A 399 6.36 33.32 -23.94
C HIS A 399 6.34 33.29 -22.41
N PHE A 400 5.84 32.19 -21.84
CA PHE A 400 5.89 31.97 -20.39
C PHE A 400 7.33 31.93 -19.88
N ILE A 401 8.24 31.23 -20.56
CA ILE A 401 9.65 31.10 -20.15
C ILE A 401 10.38 32.45 -20.21
N GLU A 402 10.17 33.23 -21.26
CA GLU A 402 10.78 34.57 -21.40
C GLU A 402 10.29 35.50 -20.28
N THR A 403 8.97 35.55 -20.07
CA THR A 403 8.36 36.32 -18.96
C THR A 403 8.92 35.91 -17.60
N MET A 404 9.18 34.62 -17.41
CA MET A 404 9.70 34.07 -16.16
C MET A 404 11.16 34.48 -15.92
N ILE A 405 12.01 34.45 -16.94
CA ILE A 405 13.40 34.94 -16.87
C ILE A 405 13.42 36.44 -16.51
N GLU A 406 12.51 37.22 -17.09
CA GLU A 406 12.41 38.67 -16.85
C GLU A 406 11.86 39.04 -15.47
N LYS A 407 10.90 38.29 -14.93
CA LYS A 407 10.15 38.68 -13.73
C LYS A 407 10.55 37.94 -12.47
N ASN A 408 11.21 36.79 -12.56
CA ASN A 408 11.65 36.05 -11.38
C ASN A 408 12.99 36.61 -10.84
N TYR A 409 13.01 37.00 -9.57
CA TYR A 409 14.20 37.57 -8.92
C TYR A 409 15.01 36.54 -8.13
N ASN A 410 14.51 35.29 -8.02
CA ASN A 410 15.22 34.22 -7.33
C ASN A 410 16.41 33.72 -8.17
N HIS A 411 17.47 33.26 -7.53
CA HIS A 411 18.56 32.59 -8.23
C HIS A 411 18.03 31.31 -8.91
N PRO A 412 18.41 30.98 -10.18
CA PRO A 412 19.44 31.61 -11.01
C PRO A 412 18.95 32.67 -12.03
N TYR A 413 17.68 33.06 -12.05
CA TYR A 413 17.12 33.89 -13.13
C TYR A 413 17.78 35.26 -13.34
N PRO A 414 18.23 36.00 -12.31
CA PRO A 414 18.98 37.23 -12.54
C PRO A 414 20.25 37.03 -13.35
N ILE A 415 20.96 35.92 -13.13
CA ILE A 415 22.19 35.58 -13.87
C ILE A 415 21.82 35.22 -15.31
N ILE A 416 20.81 34.38 -15.49
CA ILE A 416 20.31 33.99 -16.82
C ILE A 416 19.89 35.24 -17.61
N ARG A 417 19.15 36.16 -16.97
CA ARG A 417 18.71 37.42 -17.60
C ARG A 417 19.88 38.27 -18.06
N ASN A 418 20.94 38.36 -17.25
CA ASN A 418 22.13 39.11 -17.63
C ASN A 418 22.83 38.44 -18.82
N TYR A 419 23.02 37.12 -18.80
CA TYR A 419 23.64 36.40 -19.91
C TYR A 419 22.80 36.41 -21.19
N VAL A 420 21.48 36.36 -21.09
CA VAL A 420 20.58 36.53 -22.25
C VAL A 420 20.79 37.92 -22.86
N LYS A 421 20.80 38.98 -22.06
CA LYS A 421 21.07 40.34 -22.55
C LYS A 421 22.45 40.49 -23.17
N GLU A 422 23.48 39.97 -22.53
CA GLU A 422 24.85 39.98 -23.07
C GLU A 422 24.90 39.25 -24.43
N THR A 423 24.20 38.12 -24.54
CA THR A 423 24.12 37.34 -25.78
C THR A 423 23.36 38.10 -26.88
N GLU A 424 22.23 38.73 -26.55
CA GLU A 424 21.46 39.58 -27.47
C GLU A 424 22.28 40.78 -27.95
N ASP A 425 23.02 41.44 -27.05
CA ASP A 425 23.94 42.54 -27.40
C ASP A 425 25.05 42.05 -28.35
N HIS A 426 25.60 40.86 -28.12
CA HIS A 426 26.60 40.25 -28.98
C HIS A 426 26.06 39.87 -30.37
N ILE A 427 24.86 39.28 -30.45
CA ILE A 427 24.18 38.96 -31.72
C ILE A 427 23.92 40.25 -32.51
N ALA A 428 23.41 41.30 -31.88
CA ALA A 428 23.17 42.58 -32.57
C ALA A 428 24.47 43.21 -33.13
N VAL A 429 25.60 43.05 -32.45
CA VAL A 429 26.91 43.48 -32.96
C VAL A 429 27.37 42.62 -34.15
N LEU A 430 27.07 41.31 -34.15
CA LEU A 430 27.38 40.43 -35.27
C LEU A 430 26.55 40.75 -36.51
N GLU A 431 25.25 41.02 -36.35
CA GLU A 431 24.37 41.46 -37.43
C GLU A 431 24.91 42.73 -38.11
N GLN A 432 25.29 43.74 -37.31
CA GLN A 432 25.90 44.97 -37.83
C GLN A 432 27.23 44.72 -38.58
N ARG A 433 28.05 43.78 -38.10
CA ARG A 433 29.30 43.42 -38.79
C ARG A 433 29.02 42.70 -40.11
N ARG A 434 28.02 41.82 -40.13
CA ARG A 434 27.60 41.08 -41.32
C ARG A 434 27.13 42.02 -42.43
N GLU A 435 26.33 43.03 -42.09
CA GLU A 435 25.90 44.07 -43.04
C GLU A 435 27.08 44.84 -43.66
N VAL A 436 28.18 45.03 -42.92
CA VAL A 436 29.39 45.68 -43.42
C VAL A 436 30.22 44.73 -44.28
N THR A 437 30.40 43.48 -43.86
CA THR A 437 31.21 42.47 -44.57
C THR A 437 30.56 41.99 -45.87
N GLU A 438 29.23 41.93 -45.95
CA GLU A 438 28.51 41.61 -47.20
C GLU A 438 28.64 42.70 -48.30
N SER A 439 29.13 43.89 -47.95
CA SER A 439 29.35 44.99 -48.90
C SER A 439 30.73 45.00 -49.57
N ASP A 440 31.65 44.12 -49.15
CA ASP A 440 32.97 43.90 -49.73
C ASP A 440 33.00 42.54 -50.47
N ASP A 441 33.01 42.55 -51.81
CA ASP A 441 32.80 41.40 -52.71
C ASP A 441 33.83 40.24 -52.63
N ASP A 442 34.86 40.30 -51.75
CA ASP A 442 36.05 39.40 -51.79
C ASP A 442 36.32 38.58 -50.50
N ASP A 443 35.46 38.61 -49.47
CA ASP A 443 35.82 38.09 -48.11
C ASP A 443 34.94 36.94 -47.57
N ASP A 444 34.75 35.89 -48.38
CA ASP A 444 33.92 34.70 -48.08
C ASP A 444 34.35 33.93 -46.80
N HIS A 445 35.62 34.02 -46.40
CA HIS A 445 36.11 33.40 -45.16
C HIS A 445 35.62 34.13 -43.89
N SER A 446 35.47 35.46 -43.96
CA SER A 446 35.01 36.28 -42.84
C SER A 446 33.51 36.05 -42.55
N CYS A 447 32.70 35.91 -43.61
CA CYS A 447 31.28 35.58 -43.50
C CYS A 447 31.05 34.22 -42.83
N ASN A 448 31.83 33.19 -43.19
CA ASN A 448 31.72 31.86 -42.57
C ASN A 448 32.07 31.87 -41.07
N GLU A 449 33.07 32.65 -40.65
CA GLU A 449 33.42 32.79 -39.23
C GLU A 449 32.31 33.51 -38.42
N LEU A 450 31.66 34.52 -39.02
CA LEU A 450 30.53 35.21 -38.41
C LEU A 450 29.32 34.27 -38.25
N ASP A 451 29.03 33.45 -39.26
CA ASP A 451 27.92 32.48 -39.24
C ASP A 451 28.13 31.38 -38.19
N GLU A 452 29.35 30.85 -38.06
CA GLU A 452 29.68 29.88 -37.02
C GLU A 452 29.51 30.45 -35.60
N LEU A 453 29.80 31.74 -35.43
CA LEU A 453 29.69 32.43 -34.15
C LEU A 453 28.22 32.73 -33.80
N ASP A 454 27.41 33.13 -34.78
CA ASP A 454 25.97 33.33 -34.64
C ASP A 454 25.25 32.03 -34.24
N GLU A 455 25.54 30.92 -34.93
CA GLU A 455 25.05 29.57 -34.55
C GLU A 455 25.45 29.19 -33.11
N THR A 456 26.61 29.64 -32.65
CA THR A 456 27.11 29.36 -31.30
C THR A 456 26.37 30.17 -30.24
N TYR A 457 26.07 31.44 -30.51
CA TYR A 457 25.26 32.27 -29.62
C TYR A 457 23.79 31.82 -29.58
N ASP A 458 23.21 31.39 -30.70
CA ASP A 458 21.88 30.78 -30.74
C ASP A 458 21.82 29.49 -29.89
N ALA A 459 22.84 28.64 -30.00
CA ALA A 459 22.94 27.44 -29.19
C ALA A 459 23.14 27.76 -27.69
N TYR A 460 23.81 28.87 -27.35
CA TYR A 460 23.95 29.35 -25.98
C TYR A 460 22.63 29.91 -25.43
N ASN A 461 21.89 30.70 -26.21
CA ASN A 461 20.53 31.16 -25.85
C ASN A 461 19.59 29.98 -25.59
N LEU A 462 19.64 28.94 -26.42
CA LEU A 462 18.88 27.71 -26.20
C LEU A 462 19.31 27.00 -24.91
N TYR A 463 20.61 27.00 -24.57
CA TYR A 463 21.11 26.48 -23.29
C TYR A 463 20.56 27.28 -22.10
N LEU A 464 20.58 28.61 -22.17
CA LEU A 464 20.05 29.49 -21.12
C LEU A 464 18.54 29.28 -20.92
N LYS A 465 17.75 29.20 -22.01
CA LYS A 465 16.32 28.86 -21.97
C LYS A 465 16.06 27.51 -21.30
N LYS A 466 16.80 26.45 -21.69
CA LYS A 466 16.70 25.12 -21.06
C LYS A 466 17.11 25.12 -19.58
N THR A 467 18.10 25.93 -19.21
CA THR A 467 18.55 26.09 -17.81
C THR A 467 17.48 26.79 -16.96
N ALA A 468 16.82 27.82 -17.50
CA ALA A 468 15.68 28.47 -16.85
C ALA A 468 14.51 27.51 -16.65
N GLN A 469 14.15 26.72 -17.67
CA GLN A 469 13.12 25.67 -17.59
C GLN A 469 13.40 24.67 -16.46
N CYS A 470 14.64 24.17 -16.39
CA CYS A 470 15.13 23.27 -15.36
C CYS A 470 15.03 23.88 -13.94
N ALA A 471 15.46 25.14 -13.78
CA ALA A 471 15.38 25.85 -12.50
C ALA A 471 13.93 26.02 -12.02
N PHE A 472 13.01 26.32 -12.93
CA PHE A 472 11.61 26.54 -12.58
C PHE A 472 10.87 25.27 -12.19
N VAL A 473 11.12 24.15 -12.89
CA VAL A 473 10.61 22.84 -12.47
C VAL A 473 11.02 22.57 -11.01
N HIS A 474 12.28 22.81 -10.68
CA HIS A 474 12.82 22.55 -9.34
C HIS A 474 12.24 23.49 -8.27
N GLU A 475 12.15 24.79 -8.55
CA GLU A 475 11.57 25.78 -7.64
C GLU A 475 10.09 25.48 -7.36
N ARG A 476 9.32 25.19 -8.42
CA ARG A 476 7.91 24.83 -8.33
C ARG A 476 7.70 23.54 -7.56
N ALA A 477 8.50 22.50 -7.83
CA ALA A 477 8.46 21.23 -7.11
C ALA A 477 8.63 21.47 -5.61
N THR A 478 9.70 22.17 -5.25
CA THR A 478 10.07 22.47 -3.86
C THR A 478 8.97 23.26 -3.15
N HIS A 479 8.40 24.27 -3.82
CA HIS A 479 7.32 25.09 -3.26
C HIS A 479 6.06 24.27 -2.97
N ILE A 480 5.57 23.51 -3.96
CA ILE A 480 4.32 22.74 -3.81
C ILE A 480 4.51 21.58 -2.83
N GLU A 481 5.65 20.89 -2.87
CA GLU A 481 5.97 19.82 -1.93
C GLU A 481 5.97 20.32 -0.48
N LYS A 482 6.62 21.47 -0.21
CA LYS A 482 6.65 22.08 1.13
C LYS A 482 5.25 22.46 1.62
N ALA A 483 4.43 23.05 0.74
CA ALA A 483 3.06 23.43 1.06
C ALA A 483 2.20 22.21 1.41
N MET A 484 2.23 21.17 0.57
CA MET A 484 1.42 19.96 0.75
C MET A 484 1.85 19.12 1.97
N ARG A 485 3.15 19.08 2.29
CA ARG A 485 3.66 18.42 3.52
C ARG A 485 3.14 19.07 4.81
N SER A 486 2.84 20.37 4.77
CA SER A 486 2.38 21.12 5.95
C SER A 486 0.86 21.18 6.09
N LYS A 487 0.11 21.00 4.99
CA LYS A 487 -1.34 21.20 4.93
C LYS A 487 -2.16 20.25 5.83
N PHE A 488 -1.65 19.06 6.12
CA PHE A 488 -2.40 18.00 6.83
C PHE A 488 -1.90 17.71 8.24
N LYS A 489 -1.07 18.58 8.83
CA LYS A 489 -0.52 18.39 10.19
C LYS A 489 -1.58 18.39 11.30
N ASP A 490 -2.75 18.99 11.05
CA ASP A 490 -3.86 18.97 12.01
C ASP A 490 -4.54 17.60 12.08
N LEU A 491 -4.34 16.72 11.07
CA LEU A 491 -4.93 15.38 11.02
C LEU A 491 -3.99 14.30 11.57
N ASP A 492 -2.68 14.50 11.42
CA ASP A 492 -1.64 13.57 11.86
C ASP A 492 -0.38 14.38 12.20
N GLN A 493 0.32 14.02 13.28
CA GLN A 493 1.53 14.70 13.71
C GLN A 493 2.66 14.55 12.67
N ASP A 494 2.70 13.40 11.99
CA ASP A 494 3.66 13.13 10.92
C ASP A 494 3.18 13.79 9.61
N PRO A 495 4.06 14.49 8.87
CA PRO A 495 3.71 15.00 7.55
C PRO A 495 3.60 13.86 6.53
N ILE A 496 2.74 14.04 5.52
CA ILE A 496 2.71 13.15 4.36
C ILE A 496 4.02 13.25 3.55
N ASN A 497 4.30 12.22 2.75
CA ASN A 497 5.36 12.30 1.75
C ASN A 497 4.84 12.99 0.49
N VAL A 498 5.67 13.80 -0.16
CA VAL A 498 5.33 14.46 -1.43
C VAL A 498 6.54 14.46 -2.35
N LEU A 499 6.39 13.99 -3.58
CA LEU A 499 7.45 13.97 -4.60
C LEU A 499 6.89 14.41 -5.95
N SER A 500 7.62 15.26 -6.66
CA SER A 500 7.28 15.69 -8.01
C SER A 500 8.00 14.87 -9.06
N VAL A 501 7.30 14.50 -10.13
CA VAL A 501 7.83 13.67 -11.20
C VAL A 501 7.43 14.12 -12.60
N SER A 502 8.29 13.84 -13.57
CA SER A 502 8.01 13.91 -15.00
C SER A 502 8.23 12.55 -15.66
N ALA A 503 7.20 11.69 -15.61
CA ALA A 503 7.23 10.36 -16.23
C ALA A 503 7.38 10.43 -17.76
N SER A 504 6.81 11.44 -18.41
CA SER A 504 6.96 11.73 -19.85
C SER A 504 8.42 11.97 -20.22
N SER A 505 9.10 12.87 -19.50
CA SER A 505 10.50 13.17 -19.73
C SER A 505 11.39 11.95 -19.46
N TYR A 506 11.10 11.18 -18.41
CA TYR A 506 11.85 9.95 -18.10
C TYR A 506 11.67 8.88 -19.18
N ILE A 507 10.44 8.67 -19.68
CA ILE A 507 10.20 7.70 -20.76
C ILE A 507 10.95 8.08 -22.02
N ASN A 508 11.17 9.37 -22.32
CA ASN A 508 12.00 9.76 -23.44
C ASN A 508 13.44 9.24 -23.32
N TRP A 509 14.01 9.13 -22.11
CA TRP A 509 15.34 8.56 -21.88
C TRP A 509 15.46 7.07 -22.20
N MET A 510 14.35 6.34 -22.28
CA MET A 510 14.35 4.93 -22.70
C MET A 510 14.45 4.77 -24.24
N LYS A 511 14.51 5.87 -25.03
CA LYS A 511 14.36 5.80 -26.50
C LYS A 511 15.67 5.27 -27.08
N THR A 512 15.60 4.16 -27.80
CA THR A 512 16.75 3.57 -28.50
C THR A 512 17.25 4.46 -29.64
N ARG A 513 16.42 5.38 -30.14
CA ARG A 513 16.81 6.41 -31.11
C ARG A 513 16.31 7.78 -30.64
N GLN A 514 17.24 8.68 -30.33
CA GLN A 514 16.97 10.06 -29.94
C GLN A 514 17.80 11.00 -30.82
N LYS A 515 17.14 11.98 -31.44
CA LYS A 515 17.84 13.05 -32.17
C LYS A 515 18.46 14.06 -31.21
N GLU A 516 17.78 14.34 -30.11
CA GLU A 516 18.20 15.27 -29.05
C GLU A 516 17.88 14.68 -27.67
N ARG A 517 18.70 15.05 -26.67
CA ARG A 517 18.47 14.68 -25.26
C ARG A 517 17.24 15.40 -24.70
N PRO A 518 16.44 14.75 -23.83
CA PRO A 518 15.40 15.41 -23.05
C PRO A 518 15.97 16.56 -22.20
N ILE A 519 15.16 17.58 -21.95
CA ILE A 519 15.55 18.79 -21.17
C ILE A 519 15.94 18.40 -19.74
N LEU A 520 15.09 17.62 -19.07
CA LEU A 520 15.35 17.11 -17.72
C LEU A 520 16.27 15.89 -17.79
N SER A 521 17.34 15.89 -16.99
CA SER A 521 18.14 14.67 -16.75
C SER A 521 17.28 13.61 -16.04
N PRO A 522 17.66 12.31 -16.07
CA PRO A 522 16.90 11.26 -15.38
C PRO A 522 16.63 11.59 -13.91
N GLU A 523 17.64 12.11 -13.19
CA GLU A 523 17.49 12.51 -11.78
C GLU A 523 16.49 13.66 -11.60
N MET A 524 16.54 14.67 -12.49
CA MET A 524 15.62 15.81 -12.46
C MET A 524 14.18 15.45 -12.81
N THR A 525 13.94 14.27 -13.40
CA THR A 525 12.57 13.77 -13.59
C THR A 525 11.91 13.27 -12.31
N GLY A 526 12.67 13.10 -11.22
CA GLY A 526 12.17 12.59 -9.94
C GLY A 526 11.89 11.08 -9.91
N ILE A 527 11.92 10.37 -11.05
CA ILE A 527 11.66 8.92 -11.10
C ILE A 527 12.72 8.10 -10.34
N PRO A 528 14.04 8.35 -10.49
CA PRO A 528 15.04 7.64 -9.68
C PRO A 528 14.87 7.90 -8.18
N GLY A 529 14.61 9.16 -7.77
CA GLY A 529 14.33 9.50 -6.38
C GLY A 529 13.10 8.78 -5.82
N LEU A 530 12.03 8.67 -6.61
CA LEU A 530 10.85 7.90 -6.24
C LEU A 530 11.15 6.39 -6.12
N ARG A 531 11.95 5.82 -7.03
CA ARG A 531 12.37 4.41 -6.94
C ARG A 531 13.20 4.15 -5.68
N ARG A 532 14.16 5.04 -5.36
CA ARG A 532 14.97 4.97 -4.13
C ARG A 532 14.09 5.00 -2.88
N PHE A 533 13.10 5.91 -2.83
CA PHE A 533 12.13 5.98 -1.74
C PHE A 533 11.36 4.67 -1.57
N LEU A 534 10.86 4.08 -2.66
CA LEU A 534 10.07 2.85 -2.62
C LEU A 534 10.92 1.62 -2.23
N CYS A 535 12.16 1.51 -2.72
CA CYS A 535 13.09 0.46 -2.28
C CYS A 535 13.36 0.55 -0.78
N GLY A 536 13.46 1.76 -0.22
CA GLY A 536 13.67 2.00 1.21
C GLY A 536 12.54 1.50 2.12
N LEU A 537 11.34 1.20 1.61
CA LEU A 537 10.19 0.79 2.42
C LEU A 537 10.37 -0.57 3.11
N THR A 538 11.27 -1.42 2.62
CA THR A 538 11.45 -2.81 3.09
C THR A 538 12.85 -3.07 3.66
N GLU A 539 13.78 -2.11 3.53
CA GLU A 539 15.19 -2.33 3.85
C GLU A 539 15.42 -2.64 5.34
N GLU A 540 14.77 -1.90 6.25
CA GLU A 540 14.85 -2.18 7.68
C GLU A 540 14.30 -3.57 8.04
N ASP A 541 13.19 -3.98 7.41
CA ASP A 541 12.58 -5.29 7.65
C ASP A 541 13.47 -6.42 7.12
N ASN A 542 14.07 -6.22 5.94
CA ASN A 542 15.01 -7.15 5.32
C ASN A 542 16.28 -7.31 6.14
N GLU A 543 16.90 -6.20 6.58
CA GLU A 543 18.10 -6.20 7.40
C GLU A 543 17.87 -6.97 8.70
N ARG A 544 16.77 -6.68 9.39
CA ARG A 544 16.40 -7.38 10.63
C ARG A 544 16.16 -8.87 10.41
N ASN A 545 15.49 -9.24 9.32
CA ASN A 545 15.19 -10.64 9.02
C ASN A 545 16.48 -11.45 8.76
N TYR A 546 17.42 -10.89 7.98
CA TYR A 546 18.72 -11.51 7.75
C TYR A 546 19.57 -11.58 9.02
N HIS A 547 19.62 -10.51 9.80
CA HIS A 547 20.29 -10.49 11.10
C HIS A 547 19.74 -11.59 12.01
N ASN A 548 18.42 -11.70 12.13
CA ASN A 548 17.77 -12.72 12.93
C ASN A 548 18.07 -14.14 12.40
N HIS A 549 18.07 -14.35 11.09
CA HIS A 549 18.38 -15.66 10.53
C HIS A 549 19.84 -16.07 10.81
N ILE A 550 20.79 -15.15 10.68
CA ILE A 550 22.21 -15.42 10.92
C ILE A 550 22.50 -15.62 12.41
N THR A 551 21.96 -14.76 13.27
CA THR A 551 22.26 -14.79 14.70
C THR A 551 21.43 -15.82 15.46
N ASN A 552 20.12 -15.88 15.21
CA ASN A 552 19.22 -16.76 15.94
C ASN A 552 19.08 -18.13 15.28
N THR A 553 18.77 -18.20 13.98
CA THR A 553 18.50 -19.48 13.32
C THR A 553 19.77 -20.28 13.10
N LEU A 554 20.76 -19.70 12.41
CA LEU A 554 22.05 -20.35 12.18
C LEU A 554 22.81 -20.55 13.51
N GLY A 555 22.76 -19.58 14.42
CA GLY A 555 23.31 -19.72 15.77
C GLY A 555 22.72 -20.93 16.52
N ALA A 556 21.39 -21.07 16.55
CA ALA A 556 20.72 -22.19 17.21
C ALA A 556 21.07 -23.55 16.58
N ILE A 557 21.26 -23.60 15.25
CA ILE A 557 21.71 -24.80 14.54
C ILE A 557 23.14 -25.17 14.92
N ILE A 558 24.05 -24.19 14.99
CA ILE A 558 25.44 -24.45 15.41
C ILE A 558 25.48 -24.95 16.85
N GLU A 559 24.71 -24.32 17.75
CA GLU A 559 24.57 -24.80 19.14
C GLU A 559 23.97 -26.22 19.18
N ARG A 560 23.03 -26.55 18.28
CA ARG A 560 22.45 -27.90 18.17
C ARG A 560 23.47 -28.94 17.72
N ILE A 561 24.31 -28.62 16.73
CA ILE A 561 25.41 -29.48 16.31
C ILE A 561 26.37 -29.70 17.49
N GLU A 562 26.71 -28.64 18.22
CA GLU A 562 27.57 -28.72 19.41
C GLU A 562 27.00 -29.70 20.45
N ARG A 563 25.69 -29.64 20.73
CA ARG A 563 25.01 -30.57 21.64
C ARG A 563 24.98 -32.01 21.16
N ILE A 564 24.61 -32.25 19.90
CA ILE A 564 24.53 -33.61 19.34
C ILE A 564 25.91 -34.28 19.32
N THR A 565 26.95 -33.48 19.14
CA THR A 565 28.34 -33.94 19.18
C THR A 565 28.93 -33.99 20.59
N ASP A 566 28.23 -33.53 21.63
CA ASP A 566 28.71 -33.61 23.01
C ASP A 566 28.54 -35.05 23.54
N GLU A 567 29.59 -35.58 24.16
CA GLU A 567 29.59 -36.91 24.78
C GLU A 567 29.02 -36.88 26.22
N LYS A 568 28.83 -35.69 26.81
CA LYS A 568 28.34 -35.50 28.18
C LYS A 568 26.81 -35.50 28.28
N LYS A 569 26.15 -36.53 27.74
CA LYS A 569 24.71 -36.71 27.93
C LYS A 569 24.43 -37.30 29.32
N ASP A 570 23.53 -36.68 30.07
CA ASP A 570 23.25 -37.05 31.45
C ASP A 570 21.75 -37.22 31.69
N ASN A 571 21.35 -38.38 32.20
CA ASN A 571 19.96 -38.68 32.57
C ASN A 571 19.43 -37.71 33.65
N ALA A 572 20.30 -37.07 34.42
CA ALA A 572 19.94 -36.17 35.50
C ALA A 572 19.11 -34.95 35.03
N TYR A 573 19.26 -34.51 33.78
CA TYR A 573 18.42 -33.46 33.20
C TYR A 573 16.93 -33.84 33.10
N GLY A 574 16.61 -35.14 33.16
CA GLY A 574 15.23 -35.62 33.14
C GLY A 574 14.45 -35.22 34.40
N ILE A 575 15.16 -34.84 35.47
CA ILE A 575 14.56 -34.47 36.76
C ILE A 575 13.87 -33.10 36.70
N ILE A 576 14.41 -32.16 35.93
CA ILE A 576 13.87 -30.78 35.86
C ILE A 576 12.71 -30.62 34.88
N ARG A 577 12.57 -31.53 33.91
CA ARG A 577 11.57 -31.42 32.83
C ARG A 577 10.11 -31.50 33.32
N PRO A 578 9.72 -32.44 34.20
CA PRO A 578 8.33 -32.54 34.66
C PRO A 578 7.85 -31.27 35.38
N GLU A 579 8.68 -30.71 36.27
CA GLU A 579 8.36 -29.48 36.98
C GLU A 579 8.31 -28.29 36.02
N PHE A 580 9.26 -28.18 35.09
CA PHE A 580 9.23 -27.17 34.03
C PHE A 580 7.94 -27.22 33.20
N LEU A 581 7.57 -28.40 32.69
CA LEU A 581 6.36 -28.57 31.89
C LEU A 581 5.09 -28.23 32.69
N GLN A 582 5.06 -28.54 33.99
CA GLN A 582 3.97 -28.16 34.87
C GLN A 582 3.87 -26.65 35.07
N LEU A 583 4.99 -25.95 35.24
CA LEU A 583 5.04 -24.48 35.35
C LEU A 583 4.57 -23.81 34.05
N VAL A 584 5.01 -24.31 32.89
CA VAL A 584 4.60 -23.79 31.58
C VAL A 584 3.10 -24.02 31.32
N ALA A 585 2.59 -25.21 31.64
CA ALA A 585 1.16 -25.50 31.54
C ALA A 585 0.34 -24.58 32.47
N SER A 586 0.79 -24.37 33.71
CA SER A 586 0.16 -23.45 34.65
C SER A 586 0.15 -22.00 34.14
N LEU A 587 1.21 -21.55 33.49
CA LEU A 587 1.27 -20.22 32.86
C LEU A 587 0.25 -20.10 31.72
N GLN A 588 0.17 -21.12 30.85
CA GLN A 588 -0.79 -21.14 29.75
C GLN A 588 -2.24 -21.06 30.26
N ASP A 589 -2.58 -21.84 31.28
CA ASP A 589 -3.90 -21.82 31.89
C ASP A 589 -4.22 -20.46 32.53
N LYS A 590 -3.25 -19.87 33.27
CA LYS A 590 -3.40 -18.54 33.88
C LYS A 590 -3.62 -17.45 32.84
N GLN A 591 -2.80 -17.41 31.79
CA GLN A 591 -2.93 -16.42 30.72
C GLN A 591 -4.26 -16.57 29.98
N GLN A 592 -4.69 -17.81 29.70
CA GLN A 592 -5.99 -18.06 29.09
C GLN A 592 -7.13 -17.56 29.98
N ALA A 593 -7.08 -17.82 31.29
CA ALA A 593 -8.08 -17.35 32.23
C ALA A 593 -8.13 -15.81 32.32
N ILE A 594 -6.98 -15.15 32.39
CA ILE A 594 -6.89 -13.67 32.37
C ILE A 594 -7.49 -13.12 31.07
N MET A 595 -7.20 -13.75 29.94
CA MET A 595 -7.71 -13.28 28.64
C MET A 595 -9.22 -13.49 28.51
N VAL A 596 -9.76 -14.62 28.96
CA VAL A 596 -11.21 -14.88 28.96
C VAL A 596 -11.93 -13.85 29.83
N ASP A 597 -11.45 -13.62 31.05
CA ASP A 597 -12.00 -12.60 31.94
C ASP A 597 -11.98 -11.20 31.30
N PHE A 598 -10.85 -10.83 30.67
CA PHE A 598 -10.73 -9.55 29.98
C PHE A 598 -11.73 -9.40 28.82
N LEU A 599 -11.89 -10.44 28.00
CA LEU A 599 -12.82 -10.43 26.86
C LEU A 599 -14.28 -10.35 27.30
N GLU A 600 -14.62 -10.89 28.46
CA GLU A 600 -15.98 -10.89 29.00
C GLU A 600 -16.29 -9.59 29.76
N ASN A 601 -15.35 -9.11 30.58
CA ASN A 601 -15.63 -8.09 31.60
C ASN A 601 -14.96 -6.73 31.35
N ASN A 602 -13.93 -6.64 30.49
CA ASN A 602 -13.12 -5.42 30.32
C ASN A 602 -13.21 -4.77 28.93
N ILE A 603 -13.87 -5.40 27.96
CA ILE A 603 -14.19 -4.74 26.70
C ILE A 603 -15.31 -3.72 26.93
N CYS A 604 -14.97 -2.43 26.82
CA CYS A 604 -15.92 -1.34 26.99
C CYS A 604 -16.90 -1.27 25.82
N ARG A 605 -18.20 -1.19 26.14
CA ARG A 605 -19.25 -0.84 25.17
C ARG A 605 -19.30 0.67 24.92
N LEU A 606 -19.71 1.05 23.72
CA LEU A 606 -20.00 2.45 23.41
C LEU A 606 -21.30 2.87 24.12
N TRP A 607 -21.32 4.11 24.62
CA TRP A 607 -22.47 4.69 25.35
C TRP A 607 -23.05 3.82 26.49
N GLY A 608 -22.19 3.18 27.28
CA GLY A 608 -22.64 2.38 28.44
C GLY A 608 -23.42 3.18 29.49
N ALA A 609 -23.32 4.52 29.50
CA ALA A 609 -24.14 5.39 30.32
C ALA A 609 -25.42 5.81 29.55
N PRO A 610 -26.63 5.57 30.08
CA PRO A 610 -27.89 5.90 29.40
C PRO A 610 -27.99 7.37 28.98
N SER A 611 -27.53 8.30 29.81
CA SER A 611 -27.56 9.75 29.51
C SER A 611 -26.69 10.14 28.31
N GLN A 612 -25.53 9.50 28.13
CA GLN A 612 -24.68 9.72 26.95
C GLN A 612 -25.34 9.19 25.69
N LYS A 613 -25.97 8.01 25.79
CA LYS A 613 -26.71 7.42 24.67
C LYS A 613 -27.91 8.28 24.28
N GLU A 614 -28.69 8.76 25.24
CA GLU A 614 -29.84 9.64 25.02
C GLU A 614 -29.41 10.94 24.33
N SER A 615 -28.39 11.61 24.86
CA SER A 615 -27.85 12.84 24.26
C SER A 615 -27.36 12.61 22.82
N ARG A 616 -26.69 11.49 22.55
CA ARG A 616 -26.24 11.16 21.19
C ARG A 616 -27.40 10.80 20.26
N MET A 617 -28.41 10.09 20.75
CA MET A 617 -29.64 9.82 20.00
C MET A 617 -30.37 11.10 19.63
N GLU A 618 -30.44 12.09 20.53
CA GLU A 618 -31.00 13.41 20.24
C GLU A 618 -30.21 14.14 19.14
N SER A 619 -28.87 14.10 19.19
CA SER A 619 -28.02 14.69 18.14
C SER A 619 -28.27 14.03 16.77
N ILE A 620 -28.28 12.69 16.72
CA ILE A 620 -28.57 11.94 15.50
C ILE A 620 -29.97 12.23 15.00
N GLN A 621 -30.97 12.28 15.88
CA GLN A 621 -32.34 12.61 15.49
C GLN A 621 -32.43 14.02 14.89
N ALA A 622 -31.75 15.02 15.50
CA ALA A 622 -31.69 16.37 14.96
C ALA A 622 -31.03 16.39 13.57
N LEU A 623 -29.90 15.70 13.42
CA LEU A 623 -29.18 15.58 12.16
C LEU A 623 -30.04 14.94 11.05
N VAL A 624 -30.68 13.81 11.34
CA VAL A 624 -31.55 13.08 10.40
C VAL A 624 -32.82 13.88 10.07
N THR A 625 -33.34 14.69 11.00
CA THR A 625 -34.49 15.56 10.75
C THR A 625 -34.20 16.60 9.66
N HIS A 626 -32.97 17.13 9.66
CA HIS A 626 -32.49 18.05 8.66
C HIS A 626 -32.12 17.38 7.33
N TRP A 627 -32.01 16.06 7.28
CA TRP A 627 -31.88 15.35 6.00
C TRP A 627 -33.12 15.61 5.14
N GLY A 628 -32.87 16.07 3.92
CA GLY A 628 -33.92 16.50 3.00
C GLY A 628 -34.14 18.01 2.95
N ASP A 629 -33.58 18.79 3.89
CA ASP A 629 -33.66 20.25 3.83
C ASP A 629 -32.87 20.78 2.63
N SER A 630 -33.54 21.56 1.78
CA SER A 630 -33.01 22.04 0.49
C SER A 630 -32.59 20.93 -0.49
N VAL A 631 -33.01 19.68 -0.23
CA VAL A 631 -32.85 18.54 -1.15
C VAL A 631 -34.20 18.30 -1.83
N ARG A 632 -34.20 18.20 -3.16
CA ARG A 632 -35.42 17.86 -3.91
C ARG A 632 -35.81 16.41 -3.63
N TRP A 633 -37.11 16.12 -3.67
CA TRP A 633 -37.65 14.79 -3.39
C TRP A 633 -37.01 13.68 -4.27
N ASN A 634 -36.67 13.99 -5.53
CA ASN A 634 -35.97 13.05 -6.40
C ASN A 634 -34.55 12.73 -5.93
N THR A 635 -33.76 13.76 -5.60
CA THR A 635 -32.42 13.58 -5.04
C THR A 635 -32.48 12.80 -3.74
N PHE A 636 -33.48 13.06 -2.89
CA PHE A 636 -33.70 12.31 -1.65
C PHE A 636 -33.94 10.81 -1.94
N ASN A 637 -34.81 10.48 -2.91
CA ASN A 637 -35.02 9.09 -3.33
C ASN A 637 -33.77 8.43 -3.88
N LYS A 638 -32.98 9.16 -4.67
CA LYS A 638 -31.69 8.68 -5.17
C LYS A 638 -30.77 8.35 -4.00
N VAL A 639 -30.67 9.21 -2.98
CA VAL A 639 -29.86 8.95 -1.79
C VAL A 639 -30.31 7.67 -1.07
N LEU A 640 -31.62 7.46 -0.89
CA LEU A 640 -32.13 6.23 -0.28
C LEU A 640 -31.77 4.98 -1.10
N ARG A 641 -31.95 5.03 -2.42
CA ARG A 641 -31.63 3.91 -3.33
C ARG A 641 -30.13 3.59 -3.34
N GLU A 642 -29.28 4.62 -3.31
CA GLU A 642 -27.82 4.51 -3.25
C GLU A 642 -27.29 4.36 -1.81
N LYS A 643 -28.12 3.80 -0.89
CA LYS A 643 -27.75 3.44 0.49
C LYS A 643 -27.13 4.59 1.31
N GLY A 644 -27.60 5.82 1.08
CA GLY A 644 -27.15 7.02 1.80
C GLY A 644 -25.96 7.74 1.17
N ILE A 645 -25.43 7.28 0.03
CA ILE A 645 -24.21 7.82 -0.60
C ILE A 645 -24.48 8.26 -2.04
N VAL A 646 -24.36 9.55 -2.34
CA VAL A 646 -24.49 10.10 -3.70
C VAL A 646 -23.28 10.98 -4.01
N LYS A 647 -22.47 10.57 -4.99
CA LYS A 647 -21.20 11.22 -5.34
C LYS A 647 -21.35 12.57 -6.06
N LYS A 648 -22.51 12.84 -6.67
CA LYS A 648 -22.78 14.08 -7.41
C LYS A 648 -24.21 14.55 -7.17
N THR A 649 -24.34 15.75 -6.61
CA THR A 649 -25.62 16.41 -6.37
C THR A 649 -25.57 17.89 -6.70
N GLN A 650 -26.71 18.44 -7.10
CA GLN A 650 -26.93 19.88 -7.27
C GLN A 650 -27.61 20.50 -6.04
N ALA A 651 -27.79 19.74 -4.95
CA ALA A 651 -28.39 20.25 -3.72
C ALA A 651 -27.50 21.34 -3.11
N ALA A 652 -28.07 22.54 -2.91
CA ALA A 652 -27.33 23.71 -2.44
C ALA A 652 -26.66 23.49 -1.06
N SER A 653 -27.30 22.72 -0.17
CA SER A 653 -26.77 22.35 1.15
C SER A 653 -25.49 21.52 1.11
N TYR A 654 -25.16 20.92 -0.03
CA TYR A 654 -23.99 20.06 -0.22
C TYR A 654 -22.97 20.63 -1.22
N ALA A 655 -23.20 21.84 -1.75
CA ALA A 655 -22.30 22.49 -2.69
C ALA A 655 -20.91 22.75 -2.08
N SER A 656 -20.85 23.09 -0.79
CA SER A 656 -19.60 23.32 -0.05
C SER A 656 -18.88 22.02 0.39
N LYS A 657 -19.49 20.85 0.16
CA LYS A 657 -18.94 19.52 0.44
C LYS A 657 -18.60 18.77 -0.86
N GLY A 658 -18.11 19.51 -1.87
CA GLY A 658 -17.77 18.96 -3.19
C GLY A 658 -18.96 18.39 -3.97
N GLY A 659 -20.20 18.75 -3.61
CA GLY A 659 -21.40 18.22 -4.24
C GLY A 659 -21.63 16.73 -4.00
N THR A 660 -21.19 16.20 -2.85
CA THR A 660 -21.41 14.81 -2.43
C THR A 660 -22.32 14.74 -1.20
N ILE A 661 -23.23 13.76 -1.18
CA ILE A 661 -24.04 13.40 -0.01
C ILE A 661 -23.54 12.08 0.54
N ASN A 662 -23.24 12.04 1.84
CA ASN A 662 -22.97 10.79 2.56
C ASN A 662 -23.56 10.86 3.96
N TRP A 663 -24.82 10.44 4.08
CA TRP A 663 -25.57 10.48 5.32
C TRP A 663 -25.01 9.54 6.40
N ASN A 664 -24.42 8.41 5.99
CA ASN A 664 -23.75 7.51 6.96
C ASN A 664 -22.52 8.20 7.58
N ASN A 665 -21.73 8.91 6.77
CA ASN A 665 -20.58 9.66 7.25
C ASN A 665 -20.96 10.84 8.14
N GLU A 666 -22.10 11.50 7.92
CA GLU A 666 -22.58 12.57 8.81
C GLU A 666 -22.91 12.04 10.22
N ILE A 667 -23.54 10.86 10.33
CA ILE A 667 -23.74 10.18 11.62
C ILE A 667 -22.38 9.79 12.22
N CYS A 668 -21.47 9.25 11.41
CA CYS A 668 -20.14 8.83 11.87
C CYS A 668 -19.31 10.00 12.41
N GLU A 669 -19.36 11.16 11.74
CA GLU A 669 -18.68 12.39 12.19
C GLU A 669 -19.26 12.90 13.50
N ASP A 670 -20.58 12.87 13.69
CA ASP A 670 -21.23 13.24 14.96
C ASP A 670 -20.78 12.32 16.11
N MET A 671 -20.67 11.01 15.84
CA MET A 671 -20.26 10.00 16.81
C MET A 671 -18.74 9.91 17.04
N HIS A 672 -17.93 10.56 16.21
CA HIS A 672 -16.47 10.44 16.22
C HIS A 672 -15.82 10.74 17.59
N PRO A 673 -16.26 11.78 18.35
CA PRO A 673 -15.71 12.03 19.69
C PRO A 673 -15.91 10.86 20.67
N ASP A 674 -17.02 10.14 20.56
CA ASP A 674 -17.34 9.01 21.44
C ASP A 674 -16.45 7.80 21.10
N LEU A 675 -16.17 7.60 19.80
CA LEU A 675 -15.23 6.58 19.33
C LEU A 675 -13.80 6.87 19.79
N LEU A 676 -13.37 8.14 19.79
CA LEU A 676 -12.07 8.55 20.33
C LEU A 676 -11.97 8.27 21.82
N LEU A 677 -13.02 8.58 22.59
CA LEU A 677 -13.06 8.29 24.02
C LEU A 677 -13.02 6.77 24.28
N TRP A 678 -13.76 5.99 23.49
CA TRP A 678 -13.70 4.53 23.55
C TRP A 678 -12.31 4.00 23.27
N LYS A 679 -11.65 4.48 22.21
CA LYS A 679 -10.27 4.10 21.87
C LYS A 679 -9.32 4.42 23.03
N ALA A 680 -9.44 5.58 23.65
CA ALA A 680 -8.62 5.96 24.80
C ALA A 680 -8.83 5.01 26.00
N LYS A 681 -10.09 4.70 26.35
CA LYS A 681 -10.43 3.75 27.42
C LYS A 681 -9.90 2.35 27.14
N MET A 682 -10.10 1.84 25.92
CA MET A 682 -9.60 0.52 25.52
C MET A 682 -8.06 0.48 25.53
N THR A 683 -7.41 1.56 25.11
CA THR A 683 -5.95 1.67 25.17
C THR A 683 -5.45 1.57 26.61
N GLN A 684 -6.13 2.22 27.56
CA GLN A 684 -5.80 2.12 28.99
C GLN A 684 -6.06 0.72 29.56
N ALA A 685 -7.18 0.08 29.19
CA ALA A 685 -7.48 -1.29 29.59
C ALA A 685 -6.42 -2.29 29.09
N VAL A 686 -5.95 -2.12 27.86
CA VAL A 686 -4.87 -2.94 27.28
C VAL A 686 -3.54 -2.74 28.02
N VAL A 687 -3.21 -1.51 28.46
CA VAL A 687 -2.01 -1.25 29.27
C VAL A 687 -2.07 -2.03 30.59
N TYR A 688 -3.23 -2.00 31.25
CA TYR A 688 -3.43 -2.75 32.50
C TYR A 688 -3.32 -4.27 32.28
N LEU A 689 -3.95 -4.79 31.22
CA LEU A 689 -3.85 -6.19 30.84
C LEU A 689 -2.41 -6.61 30.56
N ALA A 690 -1.67 -5.79 29.81
CA ALA A 690 -0.26 -6.04 29.49
C ALA A 690 0.59 -6.16 30.76
N HIS A 691 0.38 -5.25 31.73
CA HIS A 691 1.09 -5.32 33.00
C HIS A 691 0.83 -6.62 33.77
N ILE A 692 -0.43 -7.08 33.81
CA ILE A 692 -0.78 -8.37 34.46
C ILE A 692 -0.12 -9.54 33.73
N MET A 693 -0.19 -9.55 32.39
CA MET A 693 0.41 -10.60 31.56
C MET A 693 1.94 -10.66 31.76
N GLU A 694 2.62 -9.52 31.67
CA GLU A 694 4.08 -9.41 31.87
C GLU A 694 4.49 -9.84 33.28
N SER A 695 3.74 -9.42 34.31
CA SER A 695 4.00 -9.82 35.69
C SER A 695 3.87 -11.33 35.88
N THR A 696 2.85 -11.94 35.28
CA THR A 696 2.59 -13.39 35.35
C THR A 696 3.70 -14.18 34.64
N ILE A 697 4.13 -13.70 33.46
CA ILE A 697 5.26 -14.29 32.70
C ILE A 697 6.54 -14.19 33.54
N LYS A 698 6.88 -13.00 34.05
CA LYS A 698 8.09 -12.77 34.83
C LYS A 698 8.15 -13.65 36.07
N LYS A 699 7.04 -13.74 36.81
CA LYS A 699 6.93 -14.62 37.99
C LYS A 699 7.19 -16.08 37.62
N THR A 700 6.58 -16.58 36.54
CA THR A 700 6.80 -17.96 36.09
C THR A 700 8.25 -18.16 35.66
N CYS A 701 8.86 -17.17 34.99
CA CYS A 701 10.26 -17.27 34.61
C CYS A 701 11.20 -17.35 35.81
N ASP A 702 10.90 -16.62 36.89
CA ASP A 702 11.63 -16.70 38.15
C ASP A 702 11.41 -18.06 38.86
N GLU A 703 10.20 -18.62 38.81
CA GLU A 703 9.88 -19.96 39.32
C GLU A 703 10.67 -21.04 38.58
N VAL A 704 10.79 -20.96 37.24
CA VAL A 704 11.61 -21.89 36.44
C VAL A 704 13.09 -21.77 36.84
N ARG A 705 13.61 -20.55 37.00
CA ARG A 705 15.00 -20.34 37.45
C ARG A 705 15.24 -21.00 38.82
N LEU A 706 14.32 -20.79 39.77
CA LEU A 706 14.40 -21.39 41.10
C LEU A 706 14.28 -22.91 41.08
N SER A 707 13.46 -23.49 40.20
CA SER A 707 13.37 -24.94 40.01
C SER A 707 14.71 -25.53 39.56
N ILE A 708 15.41 -24.86 38.64
CA ILE A 708 16.75 -25.28 38.19
C ILE A 708 17.77 -25.17 39.34
N GLU A 709 17.78 -24.06 40.08
CA GLU A 709 18.69 -23.82 41.21
C GLU A 709 18.48 -24.83 42.36
N ASN A 710 17.23 -25.16 42.67
CA ASN A 710 16.86 -26.08 43.76
C ASN A 710 16.87 -27.56 43.35
N SER A 711 17.01 -27.87 42.06
CA SER A 711 17.04 -29.25 41.57
C SER A 711 18.17 -30.07 42.20
N SER A 712 18.08 -31.41 42.10
CA SER A 712 19.15 -32.32 42.53
C SER A 712 20.30 -32.46 41.52
N LEU A 713 20.36 -31.59 40.50
CA LEU A 713 21.45 -31.57 39.51
C LEU A 713 22.78 -31.24 40.19
N VAL A 714 23.88 -31.81 39.70
CA VAL A 714 25.23 -31.43 40.12
C VAL A 714 25.57 -29.99 39.66
N PRO A 715 26.49 -29.27 40.35
CA PRO A 715 26.74 -27.85 40.10
C PRO A 715 27.02 -27.49 38.63
N ASP A 716 27.80 -28.29 37.91
CA ASP A 716 28.16 -28.02 36.51
C ASP A 716 26.94 -28.11 35.58
N LEU A 717 26.05 -29.08 35.79
CA LEU A 717 24.82 -29.24 35.00
C LEU A 717 23.79 -28.14 35.32
N LYS A 718 23.73 -27.71 36.58
CA LYS A 718 22.92 -26.54 36.98
C LYS A 718 23.37 -25.28 36.27
N MET A 719 24.68 -25.05 36.18
CA MET A 719 25.24 -23.88 35.51
C MET A 719 24.83 -23.85 34.03
N VAL A 720 24.98 -24.98 33.32
CA VAL A 720 24.56 -25.09 31.90
C VAL A 720 23.06 -24.87 31.72
N ALA A 721 22.22 -25.49 32.54
CA ALA A 721 20.76 -25.28 32.47
C ALA A 721 20.38 -23.81 32.77
N SER A 722 21.07 -23.17 33.71
CA SER A 722 20.82 -21.79 34.11
C SER A 722 21.26 -20.79 33.03
N GLU A 723 22.43 -20.99 32.41
CA GLU A 723 22.90 -20.16 31.30
C GLU A 723 21.91 -20.18 30.13
N GLU A 724 21.38 -21.36 29.82
CA GLU A 724 20.45 -21.56 28.72
C GLU A 724 19.06 -21.02 29.04
N TRP A 725 18.61 -21.20 30.28
CA TRP A 725 17.41 -20.55 30.76
C TRP A 725 17.53 -19.02 30.69
N ASN A 726 18.65 -18.44 31.09
CA ASN A 726 18.88 -16.99 31.04
C ASN A 726 18.77 -16.44 29.60
N LYS A 727 19.38 -17.13 28.62
CA LYS A 727 19.25 -16.77 27.19
C LYS A 727 17.78 -16.77 26.73
N ARG A 728 17.01 -17.79 27.11
CA ARG A 728 15.59 -17.92 26.71
C ARG A 728 14.70 -16.95 27.47
N GLN A 729 14.96 -16.74 28.75
CA GLN A 729 14.27 -15.79 29.59
C GLN A 729 14.38 -14.38 29.01
N GLN A 730 15.54 -13.97 28.51
CA GLN A 730 15.69 -12.67 27.84
C GLN A 730 14.75 -12.55 26.63
N LYS A 731 14.76 -13.54 25.72
CA LYS A 731 13.86 -13.58 24.55
C LYS A 731 12.38 -13.60 24.92
N ILE A 732 12.01 -14.31 25.98
CA ILE A 732 10.65 -14.35 26.51
C ILE A 732 10.22 -12.96 26.98
N HIS A 733 11.08 -12.21 27.69
CA HIS A 733 10.78 -10.84 28.11
C HIS A 733 10.66 -9.88 26.91
N GLU A 734 11.56 -9.99 25.93
CA GLU A 734 11.49 -9.21 24.69
C GLU A 734 10.16 -9.47 23.96
N LYS A 735 9.76 -10.73 23.77
CA LYS A 735 8.46 -11.07 23.17
C LYS A 735 7.28 -10.60 24.03
N SER A 736 7.38 -10.73 25.35
CA SER A 736 6.35 -10.27 26.29
C SER A 736 6.06 -8.77 26.15
N SER A 737 7.11 -7.94 25.96
CA SER A 737 6.96 -6.49 25.76
C SER A 737 6.20 -6.11 24.47
N GLN A 738 6.07 -7.03 23.51
CA GLN A 738 5.31 -6.80 22.27
C GLN A 738 3.80 -6.96 22.45
N PHE A 739 3.34 -7.48 23.59
CA PHE A 739 1.93 -7.69 23.88
C PHE A 739 1.11 -6.40 23.76
N GLN A 740 1.53 -5.34 24.46
CA GLN A 740 0.82 -4.07 24.47
C GLN A 740 0.75 -3.41 23.08
N PRO A 741 1.87 -3.23 22.33
CA PRO A 741 1.82 -2.70 20.97
C PRO A 741 0.90 -3.51 20.04
N LEU A 742 0.95 -4.84 20.12
CA LEU A 742 0.12 -5.71 19.29
C LEU A 742 -1.37 -5.47 19.56
N PHE A 743 -1.78 -5.49 20.82
CA PHE A 743 -3.19 -5.29 21.18
C PHE A 743 -3.67 -3.88 20.83
N ARG A 744 -2.83 -2.85 21.03
CA ARG A 744 -3.15 -1.48 20.61
C ARG A 744 -3.39 -1.37 19.11
N GLN A 745 -2.58 -2.05 18.29
CA GLN A 745 -2.76 -2.08 16.83
C GLN A 745 -4.13 -2.68 16.46
N HIS A 746 -4.56 -3.76 17.13
CA HIS A 746 -5.87 -4.36 16.89
C HIS A 746 -7.03 -3.45 17.31
N ILE A 747 -6.90 -2.70 18.42
CA ILE A 747 -7.87 -1.66 18.81
C ILE A 747 -7.95 -0.56 17.75
N ASP A 748 -6.80 -0.12 17.23
CA ASP A 748 -6.74 0.90 16.18
C ASP A 748 -7.41 0.47 14.88
N THR A 749 -7.25 -0.80 14.50
CA THR A 749 -7.95 -1.37 13.34
C THR A 749 -9.47 -1.32 13.53
N VAL A 750 -9.97 -1.70 14.70
CA VAL A 750 -11.42 -1.66 14.97
C VAL A 750 -11.93 -0.23 15.03
N PHE A 751 -11.19 0.68 15.68
CA PHE A 751 -11.49 2.12 15.69
C PHE A 751 -11.62 2.67 14.27
N LYS A 752 -10.63 2.41 13.40
CA LYS A 752 -10.64 2.88 12.00
C LYS A 752 -11.84 2.35 11.22
N THR A 753 -12.20 1.08 11.38
CA THR A 753 -13.39 0.51 10.71
C THR A 753 -14.69 1.12 11.23
N ALA A 754 -14.77 1.45 12.52
CA ALA A 754 -15.95 2.06 13.12
C ALA A 754 -16.06 3.57 12.84
N SER A 755 -14.93 4.25 12.62
CA SER A 755 -14.84 5.70 12.48
C SER A 755 -14.81 6.20 11.04
N LEU A 756 -15.12 5.33 10.07
CA LEU A 756 -15.07 5.64 8.64
C LEU A 756 -16.35 5.14 7.96
N GLU A 757 -16.84 5.90 6.97
CA GLU A 757 -18.05 5.56 6.22
C GLU A 757 -17.87 5.98 4.75
N THR A 758 -16.86 5.45 4.08
CA THR A 758 -16.47 5.92 2.74
C THR A 758 -17.11 5.13 1.59
N ASP A 759 -17.73 3.99 1.89
CA ASP A 759 -18.44 3.13 0.94
C ASP A 759 -19.53 2.33 1.65
N THR A 760 -20.24 1.48 0.89
CA THR A 760 -21.42 0.76 1.36
C THR A 760 -21.13 -0.46 2.24
N ARG A 761 -19.85 -0.79 2.51
CA ARG A 761 -19.43 -1.95 3.31
C ARG A 761 -19.00 -1.59 4.74
N PHE A 762 -19.18 -0.34 5.16
CA PHE A 762 -18.91 0.11 6.52
C PHE A 762 -20.11 -0.09 7.45
N THR A 763 -19.87 0.03 8.76
CA THR A 763 -20.80 -0.37 9.82
C THR A 763 -22.16 0.32 9.68
N LEU A 764 -22.20 1.66 9.63
CA LEU A 764 -23.45 2.41 9.51
C LEU A 764 -24.07 2.23 8.13
N ALA A 765 -23.27 2.21 7.05
CA ALA A 765 -23.80 1.97 5.72
C ALA A 765 -24.53 0.62 5.61
N MET A 766 -23.98 -0.44 6.21
CA MET A 766 -24.61 -1.76 6.26
C MET A 766 -25.86 -1.77 7.15
N LEU A 767 -25.81 -1.12 8.32
CA LEU A 767 -26.93 -1.05 9.26
C LEU A 767 -28.11 -0.22 8.72
N ASN A 768 -27.83 0.87 8.02
CA ASN A 768 -28.84 1.79 7.49
C ASN A 768 -29.37 1.37 6.12
N ALA A 769 -28.66 0.54 5.35
CA ALA A 769 -29.11 0.11 4.02
C ALA A 769 -30.54 -0.49 4.01
N PRO A 770 -30.91 -1.42 4.92
CA PRO A 770 -32.29 -1.94 5.00
C PRO A 770 -33.32 -0.87 5.34
N VAL A 771 -32.94 0.13 6.16
CA VAL A 771 -33.81 1.25 6.54
C VAL A 771 -34.07 2.14 5.32
N PHE A 772 -33.01 2.49 4.58
CA PHE A 772 -33.15 3.28 3.36
C PHE A 772 -34.01 2.56 2.32
N GLU A 773 -33.83 1.26 2.14
CA GLU A 773 -34.64 0.45 1.22
C GLU A 773 -36.12 0.43 1.63
N LYS A 774 -36.42 0.23 2.93
CA LYS A 774 -37.78 0.24 3.46
C LYS A 774 -38.48 1.58 3.23
N VAL A 775 -37.79 2.68 3.49
CA VAL A 775 -38.32 4.04 3.30
C VAL A 775 -38.48 4.38 1.80
N HIS A 776 -37.57 3.91 0.95
CA HIS A 776 -37.66 4.09 -0.49
C HIS A 776 -38.89 3.38 -1.10
N LYS A 777 -39.23 2.19 -0.58
CA LYS A 777 -40.36 1.37 -1.05
C LYS A 777 -41.72 1.83 -0.54
N MET A 778 -41.80 2.92 0.23
CA MET A 778 -43.08 3.44 0.73
C MET A 778 -44.02 3.85 -0.42
N PRO A 779 -45.32 3.51 -0.35
CA PRO A 779 -46.29 3.86 -1.40
C PRO A 779 -46.48 5.37 -1.50
N HIS A 780 -46.66 5.87 -2.72
CA HIS A 780 -46.91 7.30 -2.96
C HIS A 780 -48.30 7.69 -2.44
N GLN A 781 -48.36 8.77 -1.66
CA GLN A 781 -49.58 9.32 -1.05
C GLN A 781 -49.59 10.85 -1.06
N SER A 782 -50.63 11.49 -0.52
CA SER A 782 -50.63 12.95 -0.35
C SER A 782 -49.51 13.39 0.62
N ASN A 783 -48.83 14.49 0.34
CA ASN A 783 -47.64 14.96 1.08
C ASN A 783 -46.54 13.88 1.22
N TRP A 784 -46.44 12.98 0.23
CA TRP A 784 -45.56 11.81 0.30
C TRP A 784 -44.12 12.14 0.68
N TYR A 785 -43.51 13.17 0.08
CA TYR A 785 -42.13 13.52 0.40
C TYR A 785 -41.95 13.89 1.89
N THR A 786 -42.88 14.66 2.44
CA THR A 786 -42.89 15.01 3.87
C THR A 786 -43.08 13.77 4.74
N GLU A 787 -43.99 12.88 4.37
CA GLU A 787 -44.23 11.64 5.11
C GLU A 787 -43.06 10.64 5.00
N GLN A 788 -42.37 10.60 3.86
CA GLN A 788 -41.17 9.80 3.63
C GLN A 788 -40.01 10.29 4.50
N ARG A 789 -39.81 11.61 4.59
CA ARG A 789 -38.81 12.20 5.51
C ARG A 789 -39.12 11.86 6.97
N LYS A 790 -40.37 12.01 7.40
CA LYS A 790 -40.80 11.61 8.76
C LYS A 790 -40.58 10.13 9.03
N ALA A 791 -40.88 9.29 8.04
CA ALA A 791 -40.63 7.86 8.15
C ALA A 791 -39.14 7.54 8.25
N LEU A 792 -38.26 8.23 7.51
CA LEU A 792 -36.81 8.05 7.64
C LEU A 792 -36.33 8.36 9.06
N VAL A 793 -36.74 9.50 9.61
CA VAL A 793 -36.41 9.89 11.00
C VAL A 793 -36.90 8.81 11.96
N LYS A 794 -38.15 8.38 11.82
CA LYS A 794 -38.76 7.36 12.68
C LYS A 794 -38.00 6.03 12.59
N GLU A 795 -37.67 5.57 11.39
CA GLU A 795 -37.06 4.24 11.19
C GLU A 795 -35.60 4.19 11.62
N ILE A 796 -34.83 5.27 11.45
CA ILE A 796 -33.44 5.35 11.94
C ILE A 796 -33.41 5.42 13.47
N THR A 797 -34.35 6.15 14.08
CA THR A 797 -34.43 6.32 15.54
C THR A 797 -35.22 5.22 16.25
N ALA A 798 -35.91 4.37 15.50
CA ALA A 798 -36.71 3.27 16.06
C ALA A 798 -35.84 2.20 16.71
N GLN A 799 -36.47 1.51 17.66
CA GLN A 799 -35.96 0.26 18.20
C GLN A 799 -36.36 -0.91 17.29
N ASP A 800 -35.48 -1.90 17.15
CA ASP A 800 -35.81 -3.16 16.47
C ASP A 800 -36.69 -4.08 17.34
N SER A 801 -36.95 -5.30 16.86
CA SER A 801 -37.75 -6.30 17.58
C SER A 801 -37.19 -6.67 18.96
N ASP A 802 -35.89 -6.46 19.17
CA ASP A 802 -35.17 -6.76 20.39
C ASP A 802 -35.00 -5.50 21.27
N GLY A 803 -35.64 -4.38 20.91
CA GLY A 803 -35.56 -3.12 21.64
C GLY A 803 -34.29 -2.30 21.37
N ARG A 804 -33.48 -2.65 20.37
CA ARG A 804 -32.17 -2.02 20.10
C ARG A 804 -32.28 -0.84 19.13
N THR A 805 -31.64 0.27 19.46
CA THR A 805 -31.50 1.44 18.57
C THR A 805 -30.33 1.27 17.58
N VAL A 806 -30.17 2.23 16.65
CA VAL A 806 -28.99 2.26 15.77
C VAL A 806 -27.67 2.32 16.55
N LEU A 807 -27.63 3.06 17.66
CA LEU A 807 -26.44 3.14 18.53
C LEU A 807 -26.14 1.80 19.22
N ASP A 808 -27.16 1.04 19.63
CA ASP A 808 -26.95 -0.29 20.20
C ASP A 808 -26.31 -1.22 19.18
N LYS A 809 -26.81 -1.21 17.94
CA LYS A 809 -26.28 -2.04 16.84
C LYS A 809 -24.84 -1.67 16.49
N VAL A 810 -24.50 -0.37 16.50
CA VAL A 810 -23.12 0.06 16.33
C VAL A 810 -22.26 -0.41 17.51
N SER A 811 -22.73 -0.22 18.75
CA SER A 811 -21.99 -0.67 19.94
C SER A 811 -21.77 -2.19 19.93
N ASP A 812 -22.76 -2.97 19.53
CA ASP A 812 -22.66 -4.43 19.39
C ASP A 812 -21.63 -4.80 18.33
N SER A 813 -21.68 -4.17 17.16
CA SER A 813 -20.73 -4.41 16.07
C SER A 813 -19.28 -4.10 16.48
N VAL A 814 -19.06 -2.97 17.16
CA VAL A 814 -17.73 -2.58 17.67
C VAL A 814 -17.27 -3.53 18.77
N TYR A 815 -18.15 -3.93 19.69
CA TYR A 815 -17.84 -4.86 20.77
C TYR A 815 -17.43 -6.24 20.23
N GLU A 816 -18.22 -6.83 19.34
CA GLU A 816 -17.94 -8.16 18.77
C GLU A 816 -16.69 -8.15 17.89
N SER A 817 -16.51 -7.09 17.08
CA SER A 817 -15.29 -6.91 16.28
C SER A 817 -14.03 -6.80 17.15
N THR A 818 -14.13 -6.08 18.28
CA THR A 818 -13.03 -5.97 19.25
C THR A 818 -12.73 -7.32 19.88
N LYS A 819 -13.76 -8.05 20.33
CA LYS A 819 -13.61 -9.35 20.96
C LYS A 819 -12.92 -10.36 20.04
N ALA A 820 -13.39 -10.47 18.79
CA ALA A 820 -12.80 -11.37 17.79
C ALA A 820 -11.37 -10.97 17.42
N SER A 821 -11.11 -9.67 17.23
CA SER A 821 -9.79 -9.14 16.87
C SER A 821 -8.75 -9.39 17.97
N LEU A 822 -9.09 -9.13 19.23
CA LEU A 822 -8.20 -9.36 20.38
C LEU A 822 -7.97 -10.84 20.68
N ALA A 823 -8.99 -11.70 20.53
CA ALA A 823 -8.82 -13.15 20.68
C ALA A 823 -7.83 -13.72 19.64
N THR A 824 -7.92 -13.24 18.40
CA THR A 824 -6.98 -13.60 17.33
C THR A 824 -5.57 -13.11 17.65
N ALA A 825 -5.43 -11.86 18.10
CA ALA A 825 -4.15 -11.28 18.51
C ALA A 825 -3.50 -12.07 19.66
N PHE A 826 -4.30 -12.49 20.65
CA PHE A 826 -3.84 -13.28 21.77
C PHE A 826 -3.29 -14.63 21.33
N THR A 827 -4.01 -15.35 20.47
CA THR A 827 -3.58 -16.66 19.95
C THR A 827 -2.22 -16.55 19.25
N ASN A 828 -2.07 -15.55 18.37
CA ASN A 828 -0.80 -15.30 17.68
C ASN A 828 0.33 -14.93 18.65
N PHE A 829 0.04 -14.16 19.69
CA PHE A 829 1.02 -13.80 20.71
C PHE A 829 1.46 -15.03 21.52
N THR A 830 0.52 -15.83 22.01
CA THR A 830 0.81 -17.01 22.82
C THR A 830 1.60 -18.04 22.04
N ASP A 831 1.26 -18.29 20.78
CA ASP A 831 2.00 -19.23 19.94
C ASP A 831 3.47 -18.82 19.80
N ASN A 832 3.71 -17.52 19.57
CA ASN A 832 5.06 -16.95 19.48
C ASN A 832 5.84 -16.98 20.80
N LEU A 833 5.16 -16.76 21.93
CA LEU A 833 5.75 -16.75 23.27
C LEU A 833 6.11 -18.18 23.73
N PHE A 834 5.15 -19.10 23.67
CA PHE A 834 5.33 -20.50 24.09
C PHE A 834 6.29 -21.28 23.20
N HIS A 835 6.54 -20.81 21.99
CA HIS A 835 7.63 -21.33 21.16
C HIS A 835 9.00 -21.25 21.87
N GLU A 836 9.31 -20.18 22.61
CA GLU A 836 10.59 -20.07 23.34
C GLU A 836 10.70 -21.06 24.50
N PHE A 837 9.59 -21.32 25.20
CA PHE A 837 9.53 -22.35 26.24
C PHE A 837 9.74 -23.76 25.65
N LYS A 838 9.14 -24.03 24.48
CA LYS A 838 9.36 -25.29 23.74
C LYS A 838 10.82 -25.45 23.31
N ILE A 839 11.46 -24.37 22.86
CA ILE A 839 12.90 -24.40 22.52
C ILE A 839 13.73 -24.77 23.76
N PHE A 840 13.43 -24.23 24.93
CA PHE A 840 14.13 -24.62 26.16
C PHE A 840 13.90 -26.11 26.50
N ASP A 841 12.67 -26.62 26.46
CA ASP A 841 12.44 -28.06 26.72
C ASP A 841 13.17 -28.95 25.70
N GLN A 842 13.13 -28.58 24.41
CA GLN A 842 13.88 -29.29 23.38
C GLN A 842 15.38 -29.26 23.68
N HIS A 843 15.90 -28.12 24.10
CA HIS A 843 17.30 -27.94 24.45
C HIS A 843 17.75 -28.84 25.62
N ILE A 844 16.90 -28.98 26.64
CA ILE A 844 17.13 -29.89 27.76
C ILE A 844 16.95 -31.35 27.31
N SER A 845 15.96 -31.63 26.47
CA SER A 845 15.70 -32.97 25.93
C SER A 845 16.86 -33.50 25.09
N GLU A 846 17.51 -32.65 24.28
CA GLU A 846 18.68 -33.01 23.46
C GLU A 846 19.93 -33.36 24.31
N ARG A 847 19.94 -33.02 25.60
CA ARG A 847 21.01 -33.40 26.55
C ARG A 847 20.75 -34.70 27.27
N LEU A 848 19.55 -35.25 27.13
CA LEU A 848 19.26 -36.59 27.63
C LEU A 848 19.94 -37.62 26.73
N PRO A 849 20.46 -38.72 27.31
CA PRO A 849 20.83 -39.89 26.52
C PRO A 849 19.63 -40.31 25.65
N PRO A 850 19.84 -40.61 24.36
CA PRO A 850 18.76 -41.12 23.53
C PRO A 850 18.25 -42.46 24.10
N ASP A 851 16.95 -42.72 23.94
CA ASP A 851 16.30 -43.98 24.36
C ASP A 851 16.78 -45.22 23.57
N TYR A 852 17.78 -45.05 22.70
CA TYR A 852 18.41 -46.06 21.86
C TYR A 852 19.93 -45.99 22.03
N GLU A 853 20.61 -47.13 21.98
CA GLU A 853 22.06 -47.13 22.12
C GLU A 853 22.75 -46.59 20.85
N ILE A 854 23.61 -45.58 21.01
CA ILE A 854 24.49 -45.06 19.94
C ILE A 854 25.65 -46.05 19.73
N LEU A 855 25.35 -47.23 19.20
CA LEU A 855 26.31 -48.33 19.08
C LEU A 855 27.00 -48.44 17.71
N ASN A 856 26.43 -47.85 16.66
CA ASN A 856 26.92 -48.08 15.29
C ASN A 856 28.05 -47.11 14.90
N LEU A 857 29.15 -47.68 14.37
CA LEU A 857 30.36 -46.97 13.92
C LEU A 857 30.08 -45.80 12.95
N PRO A 858 29.13 -45.91 11.97
CA PRO A 858 28.82 -44.81 11.06
C PRO A 858 28.30 -43.54 11.74
N ASP A 859 27.36 -43.64 12.68
CA ASP A 859 26.76 -42.45 13.31
C ASP A 859 27.72 -41.76 14.30
N ARG A 860 28.66 -42.53 14.88
CA ARG A 860 29.79 -41.99 15.66
C ARG A 860 30.79 -41.26 14.79
N TYR A 861 31.06 -41.78 13.59
CA TYR A 861 31.90 -41.11 12.61
C TYR A 861 31.29 -39.76 12.17
N ILE A 862 29.99 -39.73 11.88
CA ILE A 862 29.26 -38.50 11.54
C ILE A 862 29.38 -37.45 12.65
N ARG A 863 29.16 -37.82 13.92
CA ARG A 863 29.34 -36.90 15.06
C ARG A 863 30.78 -36.39 15.19
N SER A 864 31.80 -37.23 14.93
CA SER A 864 33.20 -36.80 14.92
C SER A 864 33.49 -35.79 13.81
N MET A 865 32.93 -35.99 12.62
CA MET A 865 33.09 -35.06 11.48
C MET A 865 32.42 -33.72 11.77
N LEU A 866 31.17 -33.75 12.27
CA LEU A 866 30.46 -32.56 12.70
C LEU A 866 31.22 -31.79 13.80
N ARG A 867 31.82 -32.50 14.76
CA ARG A 867 32.65 -31.88 15.81
C ARG A 867 33.88 -31.18 15.22
N GLY A 868 34.52 -31.78 14.22
CA GLY A 868 35.63 -31.16 13.48
C GLY A 868 35.22 -29.92 12.69
N LEU A 869 33.97 -29.86 12.22
CA LEU A 869 33.41 -28.76 11.44
C LEU A 869 33.01 -27.54 12.31
N LEU A 870 32.68 -27.73 13.59
CA LEU A 870 32.16 -26.69 14.49
C LEU A 870 33.00 -25.40 14.55
N PRO A 871 34.36 -25.43 14.67
CA PRO A 871 35.17 -24.22 14.71
C PRO A 871 35.04 -23.39 13.43
N GLU A 872 34.93 -24.06 12.28
CA GLU A 872 34.73 -23.43 10.98
C GLU A 872 33.35 -22.80 10.89
N LEU A 873 32.28 -23.53 11.25
CA LEU A 873 30.91 -23.01 11.24
C LEU A 873 30.76 -21.78 12.15
N LYS A 874 31.37 -21.81 13.35
CA LYS A 874 31.39 -20.68 14.30
C LYS A 874 32.12 -19.47 13.73
N ARG A 875 33.24 -19.67 13.03
CA ARG A 875 33.97 -18.60 12.35
C ARG A 875 33.14 -18.00 11.21
N ASP A 876 32.61 -18.85 10.33
CA ASP A 876 31.84 -18.43 9.16
C ASP A 876 30.55 -17.67 9.58
N SER A 877 29.87 -18.11 10.65
CA SER A 877 28.72 -17.40 11.25
C SER A 877 29.10 -16.02 11.83
N ARG A 878 30.25 -15.91 12.51
CA ARG A 878 30.74 -14.62 13.02
C ARG A 878 31.09 -13.66 11.90
N GLU A 879 31.69 -14.15 10.82
CA GLU A 879 31.99 -13.33 9.63
C GLU A 879 30.72 -12.82 8.95
N LEU A 880 29.68 -13.65 8.85
CA LEU A 880 28.37 -13.26 8.34
C LEU A 880 27.65 -12.21 9.20
N SER A 881 27.92 -12.19 10.51
CA SER A 881 27.28 -11.25 11.44
C SER A 881 27.93 -9.86 11.43
N ARG A 882 29.16 -9.71 10.89
CA ARG A 882 29.91 -8.43 10.91
C ARG A 882 29.19 -7.24 10.25
N PRO A 883 28.45 -7.38 9.14
CA PRO A 883 27.74 -6.26 8.52
C PRO A 883 26.61 -5.68 9.38
N PHE A 884 26.12 -6.43 10.38
CA PHE A 884 24.94 -6.09 11.19
C PHE A 884 25.27 -5.57 12.60
N VAL A 885 26.52 -5.16 12.85
CA VAL A 885 26.96 -4.67 14.16
C VAL A 885 26.23 -3.35 14.50
N GLY A 886 25.28 -3.41 15.46
CA GLY A 886 24.44 -2.28 15.88
C GLY A 886 22.93 -2.53 15.79
N VAL A 887 22.49 -3.59 15.10
CA VAL A 887 21.07 -3.93 14.87
C VAL A 887 20.35 -4.36 16.16
N ASP A 888 21.07 -4.89 17.15
CA ASP A 888 20.53 -5.33 18.46
C ASP A 888 19.91 -4.18 19.29
N SER A 889 20.05 -2.93 18.85
CA SER A 889 19.46 -1.73 19.48
C SER A 889 18.13 -1.28 18.87
N LEU A 890 17.65 -1.95 17.81
CA LEU A 890 16.42 -1.58 17.11
C LEU A 890 15.20 -2.28 17.74
N PRO A 891 14.21 -1.54 18.27
CA PRO A 891 13.01 -2.15 18.82
C PRO A 891 12.20 -2.87 17.72
N PRO A 892 11.49 -3.97 18.06
CA PRO A 892 10.63 -4.68 17.13
C PRO A 892 9.56 -3.76 16.54
N VAL A 893 9.42 -3.76 15.21
CA VAL A 893 8.40 -2.95 14.53
C VAL A 893 7.11 -3.76 14.39
N LEU A 894 6.27 -3.68 15.40
CA LEU A 894 4.83 -3.52 15.16
C LEU A 894 4.65 -2.04 14.82
N THR A 895 4.14 -1.74 13.62
CA THR A 895 3.80 -0.37 13.14
C THR A 895 4.29 0.76 14.04
N ARG A 896 5.56 1.18 13.92
CA ARG A 896 6.20 2.19 14.79
C ARG A 896 5.34 3.47 14.86
N GLN A 897 4.63 3.69 15.96
CA GLN A 897 4.33 5.02 16.49
C GLN A 897 5.04 5.10 17.85
N ARG A 898 5.77 6.20 18.06
CA ARG A 898 6.79 6.34 19.11
C ARG A 898 6.23 6.45 20.53
N PRO A 899 7.09 6.24 21.55
CA PRO A 899 6.75 6.33 22.97
C PRO A 899 6.60 7.80 23.42
N SER A 900 5.66 8.03 24.33
CA SER A 900 5.52 9.27 25.09
C SER A 900 6.58 9.32 26.20
N GLU A 901 7.47 10.31 26.15
CA GLU A 901 8.36 10.64 27.27
C GLU A 901 7.58 11.47 28.31
N ASP A 902 7.31 10.86 29.46
CA ASP A 902 7.12 11.56 30.72
C ASP A 902 8.26 11.13 31.66
N ASN A 903 9.14 12.07 32.02
CA ASN A 903 9.66 12.12 33.38
C ASN A 903 10.26 13.50 33.72
N HIS A 904 9.78 14.03 34.84
CA HIS A 904 10.27 15.22 35.51
C HIS A 904 11.65 15.02 36.16
N GLY A 905 12.44 16.10 36.21
CA GLY A 905 13.26 16.42 37.38
C GLY A 905 14.69 16.92 37.14
N GLY A 906 14.91 18.24 37.24
CA GLY A 906 16.00 18.76 38.06
C GLY A 906 17.13 19.61 37.44
N ILE A 907 17.07 20.91 37.76
CA ILE A 907 18.16 21.78 38.25
C ILE A 907 19.00 22.64 37.25
N HIS A 908 18.87 23.96 37.47
CA HIS A 908 19.84 25.08 37.43
C HIS A 908 19.84 26.14 36.29
N ARG A 909 19.57 27.37 36.76
CA ARG A 909 20.21 28.68 36.49
C ARG A 909 19.87 29.42 35.18
N GLY A 910 19.00 30.42 35.33
CA GLY A 910 19.29 31.85 35.15
C GLY A 910 19.78 32.34 33.79
N LEU A 911 19.01 33.24 33.18
CA LEU A 911 19.40 34.64 32.94
C LEU A 911 18.28 35.37 32.18
N ASP A 912 17.90 36.50 32.76
CA ASP A 912 17.28 37.74 32.27
C ASP A 912 16.97 37.90 30.77
N GLY A 913 15.82 38.52 30.50
CA GLY A 913 15.48 39.09 29.19
C GLY A 913 14.02 39.51 29.08
N GLU A 914 13.76 40.78 29.39
CA GLU A 914 12.52 41.55 29.21
C GLU A 914 11.86 41.33 27.83
N ASP A 915 10.52 41.28 27.74
CA ASP A 915 9.71 42.45 27.36
C ASP A 915 8.20 42.12 27.22
N ASP A 916 7.42 43.16 27.47
CA ASP A 916 5.97 43.28 27.59
C ASP A 916 5.17 42.96 26.32
N SER A 917 3.98 42.38 26.47
CA SER A 917 2.72 43.05 26.08
C SER A 917 1.46 42.18 26.25
N LEU A 918 0.80 42.42 27.38
CA LEU A 918 -0.64 42.46 27.62
C LEU A 918 -1.59 42.27 26.41
N LYS A 919 -2.52 41.31 26.54
CA LYS A 919 -3.97 41.62 26.41
C LYS A 919 -4.84 40.65 27.22
N ARG A 920 -5.66 41.26 28.06
CA ARG A 920 -6.55 40.71 29.09
C ARG A 920 -7.80 40.06 28.49
N PHE A 921 -8.21 38.91 29.03
CA PHE A 921 -9.64 38.58 29.19
C PHE A 921 -9.87 38.10 30.63
N LYS A 922 -10.72 38.85 31.34
CA LYS A 922 -11.21 38.58 32.70
C LYS A 922 -12.26 37.47 32.65
N ILE A 923 -12.16 36.49 33.54
CA ILE A 923 -13.28 35.64 33.95
C ILE A 923 -13.31 35.66 35.49
N GLU A 924 -14.45 36.05 36.06
CA GLU A 924 -14.73 36.03 37.50
C GLU A 924 -14.95 34.58 38.00
N PRO A 925 -14.56 34.24 39.24
CA PRO A 925 -14.83 32.92 39.83
C PRO A 925 -16.13 32.93 40.66
N GLY A 926 -17.07 32.06 40.28
CA GLY A 926 -18.27 31.72 41.05
C GLY A 926 -18.08 30.42 41.82
N SER A 927 -18.07 30.56 43.14
CA SER A 927 -18.00 29.61 44.26
C SER A 927 -18.65 28.21 44.15
N PHE A 928 -17.97 27.26 44.81
CA PHE A 928 -18.40 25.94 45.29
C PHE A 928 -19.56 25.98 46.31
N HIS A 929 -20.24 24.82 46.42
CA HIS A 929 -21.24 24.28 47.40
C HIS A 929 -22.59 24.03 46.68
N THR A 930 -23.10 22.80 46.55
CA THR A 930 -23.12 21.58 47.38
C THR A 930 -23.28 20.36 46.50
#